data_AF-A0A3R9KL88-F1
#
_entry.id   AF-A0A3R9KL88-F1
#
_cell.length_a   1.000
_cell.length_b   1.000
_cell.length_c   1.000
_cell.angle_alpha   90.00
_cell.angle_beta   90.00
_cell.angle_gamma   90.00
#
_symmetry.space_group_name_H-M   'P 1'
#
loop_
_entity.id
_entity.type
_entity.pdbx_description
1 polymer ?
#
loop_
_entity_poly.entity_id
_entity_poly.type
_entity_poly.pdbx_seq_one_letter_code
_entity_poly.pdbx_strand_id
1 'polypeptide(L)'
;MDSSYNALEYNKLVSFIWSVADDCLRDVYVRGKYRDVILPMTVIRRFDTIIEKEKANIMKVKETAEQEGWDVEKTLATAVNLPFYNTSQFQLKDLKHETNRQNLKKNFEEYLNGFSENVKEILQKFDFNNQLTKMTEAGILGSVIEKFTSSELNLSPYDELNSQGEVIKKGLDNHAMGTLFEELIRKFNEENNEEAGEHFTPRDVIELMADIAVVPILDKLKDGTYSIYDGACGTLGMATVAEEKLQTFAQETGKSLSIHMFGQEVNPETYAISKADLLIKGGDTNANKVFYGSTLSYDQTSGEHFDFMLSNPPYGKNWKTDLTILGGGTDDKSKKSVMDSRFVKSYKEQADFRMLPDVSDGQLLFLLNNIAKMKETALGSRILEVHNGSALFTGDAGSGASNARRYMIEEDLIEAIIQLPENIFYNTPITTHIWILSNRKEEKRKGKIQLIDASSIKTSLRKNLGKKNCELSEENRQFILDEYLNFQESEYSKIFNNEDFGYYKVTVERPLRQAILCNQTNLQQLEATLIAVGALEGNLDKAKLSNSGLKDTKAALSELKKTENIKAYLAVLQSFGQEELYLDFSTFVKNFNKALKAYNIKGANFAKALSIGMLDNIIVKDENAELQTDSKGNVIIDTNLTDTENIPMTYKGGINAFIAQEVLPYHPDAFVNKEKTQIGYEINFTKYFYKPKQLESVETIVARIKELEKQSDGMMASILEGLYE
;
A
#
# COMPACT_ATOMS: atom_id res chain seq x y z
N MET A 1 19.76 11.30 23.73
CA MET A 1 20.65 12.47 23.93
C MET A 1 19.93 13.66 23.35
N ASP A 2 19.67 14.70 24.14
CA ASP A 2 19.05 15.92 23.62
C ASP A 2 19.99 16.60 22.61
N SER A 3 19.43 17.00 21.47
CA SER A 3 20.17 17.80 20.50
C SER A 3 20.75 19.03 21.19
N SER A 4 21.99 19.29 20.86
CA SER A 4 22.73 20.41 21.40
C SER A 4 22.27 21.76 20.80
N TYR A 5 21.37 21.74 19.80
CA TYR A 5 20.75 22.87 19.12
C TYR A 5 19.30 23.06 19.57
N ASN A 6 18.91 24.31 19.82
CA ASN A 6 17.50 24.64 20.08
C ASN A 6 16.74 24.93 18.77
N ALA A 7 15.40 24.90 18.83
CA ALA A 7 14.54 25.12 17.67
C ALA A 7 14.80 26.45 16.93
N LEU A 8 15.24 27.50 17.62
CA LEU A 8 15.55 28.79 16.99
C LEU A 8 16.82 28.71 16.13
N GLU A 9 17.84 28.00 16.61
CA GLU A 9 19.10 27.82 15.89
C GLU A 9 18.90 26.98 14.62
N TYR A 10 18.10 25.91 14.69
CA TYR A 10 17.70 25.15 13.51
C TYR A 10 16.96 26.01 12.48
N ASN A 11 15.96 26.77 12.92
CA ASN A 11 15.17 27.60 12.02
C ASN A 11 16.03 28.66 11.31
N LYS A 12 17.10 29.16 11.98
CA LYS A 12 18.08 30.05 11.34
C LYS A 12 18.87 29.33 10.26
N LEU A 13 19.38 28.13 10.54
CA LEU A 13 20.13 27.31 9.55
C LEU A 13 19.26 26.97 8.34
N VAL A 14 18.05 26.45 8.57
CA VAL A 14 17.10 26.11 7.51
C VAL A 14 16.75 27.36 6.69
N SER A 15 16.47 28.49 7.33
CA SER A 15 16.16 29.75 6.63
C SER A 15 17.34 30.26 5.81
N PHE A 16 18.58 30.11 6.31
CA PHE A 16 19.78 30.51 5.57
C PHE A 16 20.01 29.63 4.34
N ILE A 17 19.94 28.30 4.49
CA ILE A 17 20.06 27.37 3.34
C ILE A 17 18.95 27.64 2.33
N TRP A 18 17.74 27.95 2.81
CA TRP A 18 16.63 28.31 1.95
C TRP A 18 16.85 29.64 1.21
N SER A 19 17.59 30.59 1.80
CA SER A 19 17.94 31.85 1.13
C SER A 19 18.72 31.62 -0.16
N VAL A 20 19.42 30.49 -0.33
CA VAL A 20 20.08 30.13 -1.59
C VAL A 20 19.09 30.04 -2.75
N ALA A 21 17.87 29.54 -2.49
CA ALA A 21 16.82 29.50 -3.50
C ALA A 21 16.51 30.89 -4.05
N ASP A 22 16.33 31.86 -3.14
CA ASP A 22 15.97 33.23 -3.47
C ASP A 22 17.13 34.03 -4.05
N ASP A 23 18.34 33.85 -3.50
CA ASP A 23 19.51 34.65 -3.81
C ASP A 23 20.26 34.16 -5.05
N CYS A 24 20.16 32.87 -5.40
CA CYS A 24 20.97 32.27 -6.45
C CYS A 24 20.16 31.50 -7.51
N LEU A 25 19.05 30.85 -7.13
CA LEU A 25 18.40 29.84 -8.00
C LEU A 25 17.16 30.36 -8.71
N ARG A 26 16.52 31.42 -8.19
CA ARG A 26 15.18 31.88 -8.60
C ARG A 26 15.01 32.09 -10.10
N ASP A 27 16.00 32.69 -10.76
CA ASP A 27 15.93 33.04 -12.18
C ASP A 27 16.46 31.93 -13.12
N VAL A 28 16.95 30.81 -12.56
CA VAL A 28 17.60 29.72 -13.31
C VAL A 28 16.83 28.40 -13.19
N TYR A 29 16.15 28.20 -12.07
CA TYR A 29 15.39 27.00 -11.76
C TYR A 29 13.93 27.35 -11.48
N VAL A 30 13.03 26.46 -11.90
CA VAL A 30 11.65 26.49 -11.38
C VAL A 30 11.66 26.08 -9.91
N ARG A 31 10.70 26.56 -9.13
CA ARG A 31 10.65 26.39 -7.68
C ARG A 31 10.88 24.95 -7.21
N GLY A 32 10.22 23.98 -7.84
CA GLY A 32 10.39 22.58 -7.47
C GLY A 32 11.73 21.94 -7.80
N LYS A 33 12.56 22.62 -8.60
CA LYS A 33 13.90 22.20 -8.98
C LYS A 33 15.01 22.83 -8.14
N TYR A 34 14.68 23.64 -7.13
CA TYR A 34 15.68 24.13 -6.17
C TYR A 34 16.30 22.99 -5.36
N ARG A 35 15.54 21.92 -5.10
CA ARG A 35 16.01 20.75 -4.35
C ARG A 35 17.20 20.06 -5.01
N ASP A 36 17.20 19.98 -6.34
CA ASP A 36 18.25 19.37 -7.16
C ASP A 36 19.63 20.05 -6.97
N VAL A 37 19.66 21.29 -6.44
CA VAL A 37 20.91 22.01 -6.12
C VAL A 37 21.15 22.08 -4.62
N ILE A 38 20.13 22.44 -3.84
CA ILE A 38 20.29 22.69 -2.40
C ILE A 38 20.62 21.41 -1.63
N LEU A 39 19.95 20.29 -1.92
CA LEU A 39 20.21 19.03 -1.21
C LEU A 39 21.63 18.51 -1.49
N PRO A 40 22.10 18.39 -2.75
CA PRO A 40 23.45 17.92 -3.01
C PRO A 40 24.52 18.88 -2.48
N MET A 41 24.33 20.20 -2.58
CA MET A 41 25.29 21.16 -2.04
C MET A 41 25.38 21.12 -0.51
N THR A 42 24.26 20.88 0.18
CA THR A 42 24.24 20.67 1.63
C THR A 42 25.06 19.43 2.01
N VAL A 43 24.87 18.32 1.29
CA VAL A 43 25.64 17.07 1.47
C VAL A 43 27.12 17.28 1.16
N ILE A 44 27.45 17.91 0.02
CA ILE A 44 28.84 18.21 -0.39
C ILE A 44 29.53 19.05 0.68
N ARG A 45 28.89 20.10 1.19
CA ARG A 45 29.49 20.96 2.22
C ARG A 45 29.67 20.19 3.52
N ARG A 46 28.71 19.34 3.93
CA ARG A 46 28.87 18.48 5.11
C ARG A 46 30.08 17.56 4.97
N PHE A 47 30.22 16.86 3.85
CA PHE A 47 31.38 16.00 3.59
C PHE A 47 32.70 16.78 3.58
N ASP A 48 32.74 17.94 2.89
CA ASP A 48 33.91 18.82 2.85
C ASP A 48 34.38 19.18 4.26
N THR A 49 33.46 19.69 5.10
CA THR A 49 33.79 20.12 6.46
C THR A 49 34.26 19.01 7.39
N ILE A 50 33.80 17.77 7.21
CA ILE A 50 34.28 16.61 7.97
C ILE A 50 35.74 16.30 7.58
N ILE A 51 36.05 16.39 6.27
CA ILE A 51 37.39 16.13 5.72
C ILE A 51 38.36 17.26 6.02
N GLU A 52 37.90 18.51 6.16
CA GLU A 52 38.78 19.69 6.27
C GLU A 52 39.91 19.52 7.31
N LYS A 53 39.62 18.90 8.46
CA LYS A 53 40.61 18.64 9.52
C LYS A 53 41.60 17.52 9.17
N GLU A 54 41.17 16.53 8.40
CA GLU A 54 41.99 15.38 7.97
C GLU A 54 42.67 15.58 6.61
N LYS A 55 42.41 16.70 5.92
CA LYS A 55 42.87 16.92 4.55
C LYS A 55 44.39 16.77 4.41
N ALA A 56 45.17 17.36 5.31
CA ALA A 56 46.63 17.27 5.28
C ALA A 56 47.12 15.82 5.44
N ASN A 57 46.47 15.04 6.31
CA ASN A 57 46.77 13.63 6.53
C ASN A 57 46.43 12.80 5.28
N ILE A 58 45.24 12.99 4.71
CA ILE A 58 44.80 12.33 3.46
C ILE A 58 45.80 12.58 2.32
N MET A 59 46.24 13.83 2.13
CA MET A 59 47.20 14.15 1.07
C MET A 59 48.56 13.49 1.30
N LYS A 60 49.05 13.46 2.54
CA LYS A 60 50.30 12.78 2.90
C LYS A 60 50.22 11.27 2.68
N VAL A 61 49.12 10.63 3.08
CA VAL A 61 48.89 9.19 2.88
C VAL A 61 48.83 8.87 1.40
N LYS A 62 48.12 9.69 0.61
CA LYS A 62 48.07 9.57 -0.86
C LYS A 62 49.47 9.63 -1.47
N GLU A 63 50.24 10.67 -1.16
CA GLU A 63 51.61 10.83 -1.69
C GLU A 63 52.50 9.63 -1.32
N THR A 64 52.39 9.13 -0.09
CA THR A 64 53.15 7.96 0.35
C THR A 64 52.75 6.71 -0.44
N ALA A 65 51.45 6.47 -0.62
CA ALA A 65 50.96 5.34 -1.41
C ALA A 65 51.42 5.42 -2.87
N GLU A 66 51.38 6.61 -3.48
CA GLU A 66 51.87 6.82 -4.85
C GLU A 66 53.38 6.58 -4.98
N GLN A 67 54.18 7.04 -4.01
CA GLN A 67 55.63 6.83 -3.98
C GLN A 67 56.02 5.35 -3.83
N GLU A 68 55.30 4.63 -2.98
CA GLU A 68 55.54 3.21 -2.70
C GLU A 68 54.85 2.26 -3.70
N GLY A 69 54.06 2.80 -4.64
CA GLY A 69 53.32 2.02 -5.63
C GLY A 69 52.16 1.20 -5.04
N TRP A 70 51.63 1.62 -3.89
CA TRP A 70 50.47 0.99 -3.25
C TRP A 70 49.16 1.46 -3.87
N ASP A 71 48.11 0.66 -3.66
CA ASP A 71 46.75 1.04 -4.01
C ASP A 71 46.30 2.21 -3.10
N VAL A 72 46.21 3.40 -3.69
CA VAL A 72 45.91 4.65 -2.97
C VAL A 72 44.57 4.55 -2.24
N GLU A 73 43.55 3.99 -2.90
CA GLU A 73 42.19 3.90 -2.35
C GLU A 73 42.13 2.96 -1.15
N LYS A 74 42.69 1.75 -1.28
CA LYS A 74 42.76 0.79 -0.17
C LYS A 74 43.59 1.31 0.99
N THR A 75 44.68 2.03 0.69
CA THR A 75 45.54 2.61 1.72
C THR A 75 44.79 3.69 2.49
N LEU A 76 44.11 4.61 1.80
CA LEU A 76 43.30 5.66 2.43
C LEU A 76 42.15 5.06 3.25
N ALA A 77 41.45 4.07 2.73
CA ALA A 77 40.36 3.39 3.44
C ALA A 77 40.81 2.71 4.74
N THR A 78 42.11 2.37 4.86
CA THR A 78 42.68 1.74 6.06
C THR A 78 43.34 2.75 7.01
N ALA A 79 44.00 3.77 6.46
CA ALA A 79 44.84 4.71 7.22
C ALA A 79 44.10 5.96 7.70
N VAL A 80 42.98 6.31 7.07
CA VAL A 80 42.16 7.47 7.45
C VAL A 80 40.99 6.99 8.30
N ASN A 81 40.82 7.57 9.49
CA ASN A 81 39.73 7.21 10.41
C ASN A 81 38.40 7.89 10.01
N LEU A 82 38.06 7.87 8.72
CA LEU A 82 36.82 8.39 8.16
C LEU A 82 36.28 7.38 7.13
N PRO A 83 34.95 7.23 7.01
CA PRO A 83 34.33 6.30 6.07
C PRO A 83 34.39 6.77 4.61
N PHE A 84 34.92 7.96 4.36
CA PHE A 84 35.11 8.57 3.04
C PHE A 84 36.29 9.55 3.07
N TYR A 85 36.80 9.92 1.90
CA TYR A 85 37.94 10.83 1.75
C TYR A 85 37.81 11.66 0.46
N ASN A 86 38.66 12.68 0.31
CA ASN A 86 38.79 13.45 -0.92
C ASN A 86 40.26 13.73 -1.27
N THR A 87 40.72 13.21 -2.41
CA THR A 87 42.11 13.28 -2.91
C THR A 87 42.41 14.45 -3.85
N SER A 88 41.45 15.35 -4.08
CA SER A 88 41.65 16.58 -4.86
C SER A 88 42.58 17.53 -4.12
N GLN A 89 43.30 18.39 -4.85
CA GLN A 89 44.05 19.49 -4.23
C GLN A 89 43.15 20.61 -3.70
N PHE A 90 41.90 20.67 -4.14
CA PHE A 90 40.93 21.68 -3.75
C PHE A 90 40.14 21.28 -2.50
N GLN A 91 39.80 22.26 -1.69
CA GLN A 91 38.66 22.27 -0.77
C GLN A 91 37.53 23.10 -1.40
N LEU A 92 36.27 22.88 -0.98
CA LEU A 92 35.15 23.63 -1.58
C LEU A 92 35.33 25.16 -1.46
N LYS A 93 35.86 25.62 -0.32
CA LYS A 93 36.14 27.03 -0.06
C LYS A 93 37.22 27.64 -0.95
N ASP A 94 38.11 26.85 -1.54
CA ASP A 94 39.17 27.34 -2.43
C ASP A 94 38.58 27.75 -3.78
N LEU A 95 37.51 27.06 -4.19
CA LEU A 95 36.86 27.27 -5.48
C LEU A 95 36.15 28.64 -5.58
N LYS A 96 35.79 29.27 -4.44
CA LYS A 96 35.12 30.58 -4.44
C LYS A 96 35.96 31.72 -5.04
N HIS A 97 37.29 31.54 -5.10
CA HIS A 97 38.22 32.54 -5.60
C HIS A 97 38.45 32.46 -7.12
N GLU A 98 37.97 31.41 -7.78
CA GLU A 98 38.10 31.27 -9.23
C GLU A 98 37.02 32.09 -9.95
N THR A 99 37.46 33.05 -10.74
CA THR A 99 36.59 34.03 -11.43
C THR A 99 36.25 33.61 -12.86
N ASN A 100 37.06 32.74 -13.47
CA ASN A 100 36.78 32.20 -14.78
C ASN A 100 35.80 31.01 -14.66
N ARG A 101 34.62 31.15 -15.27
CA ARG A 101 33.55 30.14 -15.18
C ARG A 101 33.96 28.75 -15.64
N GLN A 102 34.77 28.65 -16.71
CA GLN A 102 35.19 27.36 -17.25
C GLN A 102 36.27 26.71 -16.39
N ASN A 103 37.20 27.51 -15.85
CA ASN A 103 38.15 27.02 -14.87
C ASN A 103 37.45 26.61 -13.57
N LEU A 104 36.46 27.38 -13.10
CA LEU A 104 35.68 27.06 -11.91
C LEU A 104 34.97 25.72 -12.07
N LYS A 105 34.30 25.50 -13.21
CA LYS A 105 33.69 24.21 -13.53
C LYS A 105 34.71 23.09 -13.51
N LYS A 106 35.83 23.24 -14.22
CA LYS A 106 36.89 22.22 -14.29
C LYS A 106 37.47 21.88 -12.92
N ASN A 107 37.78 22.90 -12.10
CA ASN A 107 38.33 22.72 -10.77
C ASN A 107 37.30 22.08 -9.82
N PHE A 108 36.01 22.41 -9.96
CA PHE A 108 34.94 21.75 -9.22
C PHE A 108 34.77 20.29 -9.67
N GLU A 109 34.82 19.99 -10.96
CA GLU A 109 34.81 18.60 -11.45
C GLU A 109 35.98 17.79 -10.88
N GLU A 110 37.19 18.37 -10.83
CA GLU A 110 38.35 17.74 -10.17
C GLU A 110 38.11 17.51 -8.67
N TYR A 111 37.53 18.49 -7.98
CA TYR A 111 37.15 18.37 -6.58
C TYR A 111 36.14 17.23 -6.35
N LEU A 112 35.08 17.16 -7.16
CA LEU A 112 34.06 16.10 -7.05
C LEU A 112 34.64 14.72 -7.38
N ASN A 113 35.49 14.63 -8.41
CA ASN A 113 36.15 13.38 -8.80
C ASN A 113 37.19 12.91 -7.78
N GLY A 114 37.65 13.79 -6.90
CA GLY A 114 38.56 13.45 -5.81
C GLY A 114 37.90 12.66 -4.67
N PHE A 115 36.57 12.64 -4.57
CA PHE A 115 35.89 11.89 -3.52
C PHE A 115 36.03 10.36 -3.66
N SER A 116 35.87 9.63 -2.56
CA SER A 116 35.74 8.16 -2.58
C SER A 116 34.49 7.69 -3.34
N GLU A 117 34.50 6.45 -3.85
CA GLU A 117 33.43 5.91 -4.71
C GLU A 117 32.04 5.96 -4.07
N ASN A 118 31.94 5.75 -2.76
CA ASN A 118 30.67 5.85 -2.03
C ASN A 118 30.03 7.27 -2.09
N VAL A 119 30.83 8.33 -2.05
CA VAL A 119 30.37 9.72 -2.18
C VAL A 119 30.11 10.04 -3.66
N LYS A 120 30.94 9.56 -4.59
CA LYS A 120 30.66 9.71 -6.04
C LYS A 120 29.32 9.10 -6.43
N GLU A 121 28.99 7.93 -5.88
CA GLU A 121 27.70 7.29 -6.10
C GLU A 121 26.54 8.15 -5.59
N ILE A 122 26.66 8.73 -4.40
CA ILE A 122 25.66 9.68 -3.85
C ILE A 122 25.46 10.85 -4.82
N LEU A 123 26.54 11.47 -5.29
CA LEU A 123 26.48 12.60 -6.23
C LEU A 123 25.89 12.21 -7.59
N GLN A 124 26.17 11.00 -8.06
CA GLN A 124 25.57 10.45 -9.29
C GLN A 124 24.06 10.28 -9.12
N LYS A 125 23.60 9.78 -7.97
CA LYS A 125 22.17 9.57 -7.68
C LYS A 125 21.39 10.88 -7.54
N PHE A 126 22.06 11.96 -7.14
CA PHE A 126 21.53 13.31 -7.22
C PHE A 126 21.56 13.94 -8.63
N ASP A 127 22.15 13.26 -9.62
CA ASP A 127 22.37 13.80 -10.96
C ASP A 127 23.12 15.16 -10.95
N PHE A 128 24.06 15.32 -10.02
CA PHE A 128 24.64 16.63 -9.71
C PHE A 128 25.50 17.21 -10.84
N ASN A 129 26.11 16.36 -11.69
CA ASN A 129 26.92 16.82 -12.83
C ASN A 129 26.10 17.63 -13.85
N ASN A 130 24.82 17.29 -14.03
CA ASN A 130 23.92 18.06 -14.87
C ASN A 130 23.62 19.43 -14.25
N GLN A 131 23.44 19.47 -12.93
CA GLN A 131 23.23 20.72 -12.19
C GLN A 131 24.47 21.60 -12.21
N LEU A 132 25.66 21.02 -12.09
CA LEU A 132 26.93 21.72 -12.23
C LEU A 132 27.07 22.41 -13.59
N THR A 133 26.74 21.70 -14.67
CA THR A 133 26.75 22.27 -16.02
C THR A 133 25.76 23.42 -16.15
N LYS A 134 24.52 23.21 -15.70
CA LYS A 134 23.48 24.24 -15.76
C LYS A 134 23.83 25.50 -14.95
N MET A 135 24.33 25.34 -13.72
CA MET A 135 24.79 26.47 -12.89
C MET A 135 25.97 27.22 -13.50
N THR A 136 26.87 26.51 -14.19
CA THR A 136 28.02 27.11 -14.88
C THR A 136 27.56 27.97 -16.06
N GLU A 137 26.67 27.43 -16.90
CA GLU A 137 26.12 28.13 -18.07
C GLU A 137 25.33 29.37 -17.65
N ALA A 138 24.53 29.27 -16.60
CA ALA A 138 23.80 30.38 -16.01
C ALA A 138 24.70 31.38 -15.26
N GLY A 139 25.96 31.01 -14.96
CA GLY A 139 26.91 31.89 -14.29
C GLY A 139 26.67 32.07 -12.78
N ILE A 140 25.94 31.15 -12.14
CA ILE A 140 25.57 31.23 -10.71
C ILE A 140 26.39 30.31 -9.81
N LEU A 141 27.21 29.42 -10.38
CA LEU A 141 27.98 28.42 -9.63
C LEU A 141 28.83 29.02 -8.51
N GLY A 142 29.54 30.12 -8.79
CA GLY A 142 30.37 30.81 -7.79
C GLY A 142 29.54 31.33 -6.60
N SER A 143 28.40 31.95 -6.88
CA SER A 143 27.48 32.47 -5.84
C SER A 143 26.92 31.34 -4.96
N VAL A 144 26.60 30.19 -5.55
CA VAL A 144 26.14 29.02 -4.81
C VAL A 144 27.25 28.49 -3.89
N ILE A 145 28.48 28.35 -4.39
CA ILE A 145 29.63 27.94 -3.57
C ILE A 145 29.87 28.95 -2.43
N GLU A 146 29.82 30.24 -2.72
CA GLU A 146 30.00 31.31 -1.73
C GLU A 146 28.97 31.22 -0.60
N LYS A 147 27.70 30.97 -0.93
CA LYS A 147 26.65 30.78 0.08
C LYS A 147 26.90 29.56 0.97
N PHE A 148 27.21 28.40 0.38
CA PHE A 148 27.44 27.17 1.15
C PHE A 148 28.77 27.17 1.92
N THR A 149 29.72 28.02 1.54
CA THR A 149 31.00 28.22 2.26
C THR A 149 31.02 29.50 3.11
N SER A 150 29.86 30.16 3.24
CA SER A 150 29.71 31.36 4.05
C SER A 150 30.04 31.06 5.51
N SER A 151 30.73 31.99 6.16
CA SER A 151 30.94 31.94 7.60
C SER A 151 29.63 32.03 8.38
N GLU A 152 28.50 32.37 7.75
CA GLU A 152 27.17 32.31 8.34
C GLU A 152 26.68 30.88 8.63
N LEU A 153 27.25 29.88 7.94
CA LEU A 153 26.79 28.50 7.95
C LEU A 153 27.88 27.55 8.49
N ASN A 154 27.64 26.91 9.64
CA ASN A 154 28.47 25.80 10.12
C ASN A 154 27.72 24.47 9.97
N LEU A 155 28.06 23.73 8.91
CA LEU A 155 27.60 22.35 8.69
C LEU A 155 28.64 21.33 9.16
N SER A 156 29.68 21.70 9.89
CA SER A 156 30.67 20.74 10.39
C SER A 156 30.22 20.14 11.73
N PRO A 157 30.69 18.95 12.13
CA PRO A 157 30.47 18.42 13.48
C PRO A 157 31.35 19.12 14.53
N TYR A 158 32.07 20.18 14.17
CA TYR A 158 33.07 20.81 15.00
C TYR A 158 32.69 22.25 15.34
N ASP A 159 32.99 22.66 16.56
CA ASP A 159 32.86 24.05 16.96
C ASP A 159 33.85 24.94 16.19
N GLU A 160 33.37 26.10 15.76
CA GLU A 160 34.19 27.19 15.26
C GLU A 160 34.62 28.07 16.44
N LEU A 161 35.93 28.22 16.62
CA LEU A 161 36.52 28.96 17.72
C LEU A 161 37.11 30.28 17.24
N ASN A 162 37.04 31.33 18.07
CA ASN A 162 37.79 32.56 17.84
C ASN A 162 39.26 32.39 18.22
N SER A 163 40.06 33.44 18.00
CA SER A 163 41.48 33.48 18.38
C SER A 163 41.72 33.35 19.89
N GLN A 164 40.68 33.51 20.71
CA GLN A 164 40.70 33.39 22.17
C GLN A 164 40.21 32.00 22.65
N GLY A 165 39.84 31.10 21.71
CA GLY A 165 39.36 29.75 22.02
C GLY A 165 37.87 29.68 22.40
N GLU A 166 37.12 30.76 22.24
CA GLU A 166 35.68 30.79 22.52
C GLU A 166 34.88 30.31 21.31
N VAL A 167 33.84 29.52 21.56
CA VAL A 167 32.93 29.02 20.52
C VAL A 167 32.12 30.17 19.94
N ILE A 168 32.43 30.54 18.69
CA ILE A 168 31.65 31.52 17.92
C ILE A 168 30.41 30.85 17.34
N LYS A 169 30.58 29.62 16.84
CA LYS A 169 29.50 28.80 16.29
C LYS A 169 29.69 27.36 16.69
N LYS A 170 28.61 26.78 17.16
CA LYS A 170 28.57 25.37 17.51
C LYS A 170 28.71 24.51 16.25
N GLY A 171 29.33 23.35 16.39
CA GLY A 171 29.32 22.30 15.40
C GLY A 171 27.96 21.60 15.38
N LEU A 172 27.45 21.34 14.19
CA LEU A 172 26.22 20.60 13.95
C LEU A 172 26.49 19.10 14.13
N ASP A 173 26.08 18.54 15.27
CA ASP A 173 26.18 17.10 15.52
C ASP A 173 25.35 16.28 14.51
N ASN A 174 25.58 14.97 14.46
CA ASN A 174 24.95 14.11 13.44
C ASN A 174 23.42 14.03 13.59
N HIS A 175 22.91 14.05 14.82
CA HIS A 175 21.47 14.08 15.09
C HIS A 175 20.85 15.38 14.55
N ALA A 176 21.53 16.49 14.79
CA ALA A 176 21.13 17.78 14.28
C ALA A 176 21.20 17.88 12.75
N MET A 177 22.19 17.24 12.13
CA MET A 177 22.27 17.15 10.68
C MET A 177 21.10 16.37 10.08
N GLY A 178 20.74 15.22 10.67
CA GLY A 178 19.57 14.45 10.26
C GLY A 178 18.29 15.30 10.31
N THR A 179 18.06 15.97 11.45
CA THR A 179 16.92 16.89 11.64
C THR A 179 16.90 18.01 10.59
N LEU A 180 18.07 18.58 10.25
CA LEU A 180 18.19 19.61 9.22
C LEU A 180 17.78 19.08 7.83
N PHE A 181 18.22 17.88 7.46
CA PHE A 181 17.83 17.26 6.19
C PHE A 181 16.33 16.98 6.12
N GLU A 182 15.76 16.43 7.19
CA GLU A 182 14.31 16.18 7.28
C GLU A 182 13.52 17.47 7.07
N GLU A 183 13.92 18.56 7.71
CA GLU A 183 13.26 19.87 7.57
C GLU A 183 13.41 20.48 6.16
N LEU A 184 14.57 20.32 5.53
CA LEU A 184 14.78 20.76 4.14
C LEU A 184 13.88 19.99 3.18
N ILE A 185 13.82 18.66 3.30
CA ILE A 185 12.98 17.79 2.47
C ILE A 185 11.50 18.12 2.70
N ARG A 186 11.08 18.28 3.96
CA ARG A 186 9.71 18.68 4.31
C ARG A 186 9.31 19.98 3.61
N LYS A 187 10.17 21.01 3.66
CA LYS A 187 9.92 22.27 2.95
C LYS A 187 9.82 22.09 1.43
N PHE A 188 10.68 21.30 0.80
CA PHE A 188 10.57 21.03 -0.63
C PHE A 188 9.28 20.31 -1.00
N ASN A 189 8.84 19.35 -0.19
CA ASN A 189 7.61 18.61 -0.43
C ASN A 189 6.36 19.49 -0.25
N GLU A 190 6.34 20.37 0.76
CA GLU A 190 5.27 21.35 0.97
C GLU A 190 5.12 22.30 -0.23
N GLU A 191 6.23 22.64 -0.90
CA GLU A 191 6.19 23.51 -2.08
C GLU A 191 5.82 22.79 -3.39
N ASN A 192 6.07 21.48 -3.48
CA ASN A 192 5.90 20.70 -4.70
C ASN A 192 4.56 19.96 -4.81
N ASN A 193 3.74 19.89 -3.74
CA ASN A 193 2.49 19.10 -3.71
C ASN A 193 2.68 17.64 -4.22
N GLU A 194 3.84 17.03 -3.98
CA GLU A 194 4.11 15.64 -4.40
C GLU A 194 3.22 14.63 -3.66
N GLU A 195 2.95 13.49 -4.31
CA GLU A 195 1.97 12.48 -3.91
C GLU A 195 2.30 11.78 -2.56
N ALA A 196 1.26 11.15 -2.00
CA ALA A 196 1.15 10.76 -0.60
C ALA A 196 2.17 9.71 -0.11
N GLY A 197 2.76 9.96 1.06
CA GLY A 197 3.27 8.91 1.97
C GLY A 197 4.65 8.30 1.68
N GLU A 198 5.24 8.54 0.51
CA GLU A 198 6.39 7.75 0.04
C GLU A 198 7.77 8.21 0.54
N HIS A 199 7.88 9.33 1.26
CA HIS A 199 9.21 9.91 1.56
C HIS A 199 9.46 10.27 3.03
N PHE A 200 8.43 10.47 3.86
CA PHE A 200 8.65 10.87 5.24
C PHE A 200 7.53 10.47 6.20
N THR A 201 7.91 9.71 7.23
CA THR A 201 7.04 9.33 8.35
C THR A 201 7.23 10.37 9.47
N PRO A 202 6.15 10.96 10.02
CA PRO A 202 6.26 11.87 11.16
C PRO A 202 7.01 11.27 12.34
N ARG A 203 7.92 12.04 12.95
CA ARG A 203 8.79 11.56 14.04
C ARG A 203 8.02 11.01 15.23
N ASP A 204 6.89 11.62 15.56
CA ASP A 204 5.96 11.16 16.60
C ASP A 204 5.40 9.75 16.31
N VAL A 205 5.15 9.41 15.04
CA VAL A 205 4.74 8.07 14.64
C VAL A 205 5.91 7.09 14.69
N ILE A 206 7.09 7.50 14.21
CA ILE A 206 8.32 6.70 14.27
C ILE A 206 8.65 6.32 15.72
N GLU A 207 8.60 7.28 16.65
CA GLU A 207 8.88 7.05 18.06
C GLU A 207 7.91 6.04 18.68
N LEU A 208 6.62 6.13 18.38
CA LEU A 208 5.62 5.15 18.82
C LEU A 208 5.94 3.75 18.27
N MET A 209 6.28 3.64 16.98
CA MET A 209 6.66 2.37 16.37
C MET A 209 7.91 1.79 17.04
N ALA A 210 8.94 2.60 17.27
CA ALA A 210 10.15 2.17 17.95
C ALA A 210 9.86 1.68 19.39
N ASP A 211 9.02 2.39 20.14
CA ASP A 211 8.62 2.00 21.49
C ASP A 211 7.89 0.64 21.48
N ILE A 212 6.91 0.44 20.58
CA ILE A 212 6.18 -0.83 20.43
C ILE A 212 7.09 -1.97 19.95
N ALA A 213 8.12 -1.66 19.16
CA ALA A 213 9.09 -2.65 18.70
C ALA A 213 9.94 -3.19 19.85
N VAL A 214 10.40 -2.31 20.75
CA VAL A 214 11.45 -2.63 21.73
C VAL A 214 10.91 -2.94 23.11
N VAL A 215 10.01 -2.10 23.65
CA VAL A 215 9.54 -2.19 25.05
C VAL A 215 8.99 -3.58 25.42
N PRO A 216 8.20 -4.28 24.59
CA PRO A 216 7.62 -5.58 24.94
C PRO A 216 8.63 -6.73 25.11
N ILE A 217 9.86 -6.52 24.64
CA ILE A 217 10.92 -7.53 24.70
C ILE A 217 12.16 -7.02 25.44
N LEU A 218 12.06 -5.88 26.11
CA LEU A 218 13.20 -5.19 26.69
C LEU A 218 13.95 -6.05 27.72
N ASP A 219 13.21 -6.79 28.52
CA ASP A 219 13.71 -7.76 29.49
C ASP A 219 14.42 -8.95 28.83
N LYS A 220 14.04 -9.30 27.59
CA LYS A 220 14.60 -10.42 26.82
C LYS A 220 15.86 -10.06 26.03
N LEU A 221 16.15 -8.77 25.82
CA LEU A 221 17.37 -8.34 25.16
C LEU A 221 18.61 -8.78 25.94
N LYS A 222 19.67 -9.19 25.24
CA LYS A 222 20.94 -9.63 25.82
C LYS A 222 22.07 -8.82 25.19
N ASP A 223 23.24 -8.82 25.82
CA ASP A 223 24.44 -8.28 25.18
C ASP A 223 24.67 -8.99 23.84
N GLY A 224 24.94 -8.20 22.80
CA GLY A 224 25.16 -8.73 21.47
C GLY A 224 24.74 -7.78 20.35
N THR A 225 24.63 -8.36 19.15
CA THR A 225 24.30 -7.64 17.93
C THR A 225 22.84 -7.85 17.55
N TYR A 226 22.16 -6.75 17.26
CA TYR A 226 20.80 -6.73 16.73
C TYR A 226 20.77 -6.02 15.38
N SER A 227 19.82 -6.39 14.53
CA SER A 227 19.67 -5.82 13.21
C SER A 227 18.29 -5.20 12.98
N ILE A 228 18.29 -4.02 12.36
CA ILE A 228 17.10 -3.27 11.95
C ILE A 228 17.07 -3.24 10.42
N TYR A 229 15.92 -3.55 9.82
CA TYR A 229 15.71 -3.45 8.39
C TYR A 229 14.49 -2.58 8.04
N ASP A 230 14.65 -1.73 7.03
CA ASP A 230 13.58 -0.95 6.43
C ASP A 230 13.59 -1.13 4.90
N GLY A 231 12.61 -1.90 4.39
CA GLY A 231 12.47 -2.19 2.97
C GLY A 231 11.85 -1.08 2.13
N ALA A 232 11.53 0.07 2.71
CA ALA A 232 11.09 1.26 1.99
C ALA A 232 11.60 2.49 2.74
N CYS A 233 12.93 2.56 2.88
CA CYS A 233 13.52 3.31 3.98
C CYS A 233 13.45 4.83 3.86
N GLY A 234 13.20 5.36 2.65
CA GLY A 234 13.30 6.78 2.41
C GLY A 234 14.66 7.30 2.89
N THR A 235 14.63 8.24 3.83
CA THR A 235 15.82 8.85 4.45
C THR A 235 16.46 8.01 5.56
N LEU A 236 15.94 6.82 5.85
CA LEU A 236 16.35 5.91 6.94
C LEU A 236 16.06 6.43 8.36
N GLY A 237 15.31 7.53 8.51
CA GLY A 237 15.03 8.15 9.81
C GLY A 237 14.39 7.20 10.83
N MET A 238 13.55 6.26 10.37
CA MET A 238 12.89 5.30 11.25
C MET A 238 13.85 4.28 11.88
N ALA A 239 14.82 3.78 11.12
CA ALA A 239 15.85 2.90 11.65
C ALA A 239 16.78 3.64 12.63
N THR A 240 17.11 4.90 12.33
CA THR A 240 17.91 5.76 13.22
C THR A 240 17.23 5.98 14.58
N VAL A 241 15.95 6.32 14.60
CA VAL A 241 15.20 6.51 15.86
C VAL A 241 15.05 5.19 16.63
N ALA A 242 14.81 4.08 15.93
CA ALA A 242 14.76 2.76 16.55
C ALA A 242 16.11 2.36 17.17
N GLU A 243 17.23 2.65 16.50
CA GLU A 243 18.57 2.48 17.08
C GLU A 243 18.76 3.34 18.33
N GLU A 244 18.41 4.63 18.28
CA GLU A 244 18.54 5.54 19.42
C GLU A 244 17.76 5.04 20.64
N LYS A 245 16.56 4.51 20.42
CA LYS A 245 15.74 3.90 21.48
C LYS A 245 16.43 2.66 22.05
N LEU A 246 16.86 1.72 21.20
CA LEU A 246 17.60 0.54 21.63
C LEU A 246 18.87 0.89 22.43
N GLN A 247 19.62 1.90 21.99
CA GLN A 247 20.81 2.36 22.70
C GLN A 247 20.46 3.01 24.04
N THR A 248 19.41 3.83 24.10
CA THR A 248 18.95 4.46 25.35
C THR A 248 18.58 3.39 26.37
N PHE A 249 17.79 2.40 25.96
CA PHE A 249 17.43 1.30 26.83
C PHE A 249 18.61 0.41 27.23
N ALA A 250 19.57 0.20 26.33
CA ALA A 250 20.80 -0.52 26.65
C ALA A 250 21.55 0.19 27.79
N GLN A 251 21.67 1.52 27.72
CA GLN A 251 22.30 2.33 28.76
C GLN A 251 21.54 2.24 30.09
N GLU A 252 20.21 2.39 30.07
CA GLU A 252 19.36 2.31 31.27
C GLU A 252 19.41 0.94 31.96
N THR A 253 19.58 -0.13 31.17
CA THR A 253 19.62 -1.51 31.67
C THR A 253 21.03 -2.06 31.86
N GLY A 254 22.07 -1.26 31.61
CA GLY A 254 23.47 -1.66 31.70
C GLY A 254 23.89 -2.75 30.70
N LYS A 255 23.20 -2.84 29.55
CA LYS A 255 23.49 -3.79 28.46
C LYS A 255 24.40 -3.17 27.40
N SER A 256 25.16 -4.00 26.72
CA SER A 256 26.01 -3.61 25.60
C SER A 256 25.42 -4.13 24.29
N LEU A 257 24.77 -3.25 23.53
CA LEU A 257 24.15 -3.59 22.24
C LEU A 257 24.92 -2.99 21.08
N SER A 258 25.12 -3.78 20.02
CA SER A 258 25.57 -3.31 18.71
C SER A 258 24.41 -3.39 17.73
N ILE A 259 24.09 -2.30 17.04
CA ILE A 259 22.95 -2.24 16.11
C ILE A 259 23.46 -2.15 14.68
N HIS A 260 22.97 -3.03 13.81
CA HIS A 260 23.28 -3.04 12.38
C HIS A 260 22.03 -2.61 11.60
N MET A 261 22.12 -1.57 10.79
CA MET A 261 20.98 -1.00 10.06
C MET A 261 21.04 -1.33 8.57
N PHE A 262 19.90 -1.75 8.03
CA PHE A 262 19.76 -2.10 6.63
C PHE A 262 18.56 -1.35 6.04
N GLY A 263 18.74 -0.70 4.90
CA GLY A 263 17.70 0.03 4.20
C GLY A 263 17.66 -0.33 2.73
N GLN A 264 16.49 -0.23 2.10
CA GLN A 264 16.38 -0.29 0.65
C GLN A 264 15.44 0.79 0.13
N GLU A 265 15.89 1.53 -0.89
CA GLU A 265 15.17 2.66 -1.47
C GLU A 265 15.25 2.65 -3.00
N VAL A 266 14.11 2.92 -3.65
CA VAL A 266 13.98 2.93 -5.11
C VAL A 266 14.17 4.33 -5.70
N ASN A 267 13.85 5.38 -4.94
CA ASN A 267 14.05 6.76 -5.32
C ASN A 267 15.54 7.14 -5.22
N PRO A 268 16.17 7.60 -6.31
CA PRO A 268 17.61 7.88 -6.31
C PRO A 268 17.99 9.04 -5.39
N GLU A 269 17.20 10.10 -5.31
CA GLU A 269 17.48 11.25 -4.44
C GLU A 269 17.38 10.83 -2.97
N THR A 270 16.32 10.14 -2.59
CA THR A 270 16.13 9.71 -1.20
C THR A 270 17.16 8.66 -0.77
N TYR A 271 17.55 7.76 -1.67
CA TYR A 271 18.68 6.85 -1.48
C TYR A 271 20.00 7.60 -1.23
N ALA A 272 20.27 8.65 -2.02
CA ALA A 272 21.49 9.44 -1.88
C ALA A 272 21.55 10.12 -0.50
N ILE A 273 20.40 10.59 0.00
CA ILE A 273 20.27 11.21 1.32
C ILE A 273 20.51 10.20 2.43
N SER A 274 19.82 9.05 2.43
CA SER A 274 19.99 8.03 3.47
C SER A 274 21.40 7.45 3.50
N LYS A 275 22.01 7.23 2.33
CA LYS A 275 23.41 6.80 2.24
C LYS A 275 24.38 7.87 2.75
N ALA A 276 24.14 9.15 2.44
CA ALA A 276 24.95 10.23 2.96
C ALA A 276 24.86 10.31 4.48
N ASP A 277 23.65 10.22 5.03
CA ASP A 277 23.41 10.29 6.48
C ASP A 277 24.15 9.17 7.21
N LEU A 278 24.08 7.92 6.74
CA LEU A 278 24.85 6.81 7.30
C LEU A 278 26.36 7.02 7.24
N LEU A 279 26.88 7.50 6.11
CA LEU A 279 28.32 7.78 5.98
C LEU A 279 28.76 8.90 6.93
N ILE A 280 27.93 9.93 7.12
CA ILE A 280 28.20 11.05 8.02
C ILE A 280 28.13 10.62 9.49
N LYS A 281 27.15 9.76 9.84
CA LYS A 281 27.01 9.19 11.18
C LYS A 281 28.26 8.43 11.60
N GLY A 282 28.95 7.82 10.64
CA GLY A 282 30.13 7.00 10.85
C GLY A 282 29.77 5.62 11.39
N GLY A 283 30.75 4.91 11.94
CA GLY A 283 30.61 3.52 12.37
C GLY A 283 31.02 2.51 11.30
N ASP A 284 30.72 1.24 11.52
CA ASP A 284 31.09 0.16 10.60
C ASP A 284 30.19 0.20 9.36
N THR A 285 30.76 0.57 8.21
CA THR A 285 30.08 0.59 6.91
C THR A 285 29.71 -0.82 6.42
N ASN A 286 30.20 -1.88 7.06
CA ASN A 286 29.71 -3.25 6.85
C ASN A 286 28.47 -3.56 7.70
N ALA A 287 28.30 -2.88 8.84
CA ALA A 287 27.16 -3.03 9.73
C ALA A 287 25.94 -2.19 9.28
N ASN A 288 26.19 -1.07 8.60
CA ASN A 288 25.14 -0.15 8.15
C ASN A 288 25.13 -0.01 6.63
N LYS A 289 24.06 -0.48 5.97
CA LYS A 289 23.94 -0.51 4.51
C LYS A 289 22.59 0.03 4.06
N VAL A 290 22.62 0.89 3.04
CA VAL A 290 21.43 1.22 2.25
C VAL A 290 21.66 0.77 0.83
N PHE A 291 20.66 0.12 0.26
CA PHE A 291 20.67 -0.41 -1.09
C PHE A 291 19.75 0.38 -2.02
N TYR A 292 20.17 0.54 -3.27
CA TYR A 292 19.36 1.17 -4.31
C TYR A 292 18.61 0.12 -5.15
N GLY A 293 17.30 0.33 -5.32
CA GLY A 293 16.46 -0.46 -6.21
C GLY A 293 15.17 -0.93 -5.56
N SER A 294 14.28 -1.55 -6.33
CA SER A 294 12.99 -2.01 -5.82
C SER A 294 13.14 -3.19 -4.86
N THR A 295 12.57 -3.06 -3.67
CA THR A 295 12.48 -4.14 -2.67
C THR A 295 11.69 -5.36 -3.17
N LEU A 296 10.75 -5.14 -4.09
CA LEU A 296 9.91 -6.22 -4.59
C LEU A 296 10.60 -7.02 -5.69
N SER A 297 11.16 -6.38 -6.72
CA SER A 297 11.76 -7.08 -7.87
C SER A 297 13.28 -7.21 -7.83
N TYR A 298 13.96 -6.47 -6.95
CA TYR A 298 15.41 -6.46 -6.82
C TYR A 298 15.83 -6.46 -5.34
N ASP A 299 15.41 -7.49 -4.61
CA ASP A 299 15.71 -7.66 -3.18
C ASP A 299 17.22 -7.81 -2.95
N GLN A 300 17.85 -6.76 -2.43
CA GLN A 300 19.29 -6.72 -2.15
C GLN A 300 19.67 -7.43 -0.84
N THR A 301 18.66 -7.78 -0.04
CA THR A 301 18.78 -8.45 1.25
C THR A 301 18.20 -9.87 1.21
N SER A 302 18.21 -10.49 0.03
CA SER A 302 17.68 -11.84 -0.16
C SER A 302 18.46 -12.86 0.67
N GLY A 303 17.74 -13.62 1.49
CA GLY A 303 18.33 -14.59 2.44
C GLY A 303 18.89 -13.97 3.73
N GLU A 304 18.84 -12.64 3.89
CA GLU A 304 19.14 -11.99 5.16
C GLU A 304 17.92 -11.99 6.09
N HIS A 305 18.18 -12.00 7.40
CA HIS A 305 17.13 -12.03 8.42
C HIS A 305 17.39 -10.99 9.51
N PHE A 306 16.33 -10.34 10.00
CA PHE A 306 16.43 -9.15 10.85
C PHE A 306 15.68 -9.29 12.18
N ASP A 307 16.18 -8.69 13.27
CA ASP A 307 15.47 -8.70 14.56
C ASP A 307 14.28 -7.75 14.55
N PHE A 308 14.48 -6.56 13.99
CA PHE A 308 13.48 -5.50 13.90
C PHE A 308 13.29 -5.08 12.45
N MET A 309 12.04 -4.93 12.03
CA MET A 309 11.71 -4.42 10.72
C MET A 309 10.66 -3.33 10.87
N LEU A 310 11.01 -2.11 10.47
CA LEU A 310 10.13 -0.96 10.58
C LEU A 310 10.07 -0.28 9.22
N SER A 311 8.87 -0.07 8.68
CA SER A 311 8.69 0.45 7.32
C SER A 311 7.38 1.23 7.18
N ASN A 312 7.38 2.21 6.27
CA ASN A 312 6.17 2.91 5.82
C ASN A 312 6.15 2.86 4.28
N PRO A 313 5.77 1.71 3.70
CA PRO A 313 5.79 1.54 2.27
C PRO A 313 4.75 2.44 1.57
N PRO A 314 4.95 2.76 0.29
CA PRO A 314 4.04 3.57 -0.50
C PRO A 314 2.61 2.99 -0.54
N TYR A 315 1.61 3.86 -0.42
CA TYR A 315 0.20 3.46 -0.28
C TYR A 315 -0.45 3.22 -1.65
N GLY A 316 -1.06 2.04 -1.84
CA GLY A 316 -1.69 1.72 -3.13
C GLY A 316 -0.70 1.74 -4.30
N LYS A 317 0.56 1.40 -4.06
CA LYS A 317 1.62 1.42 -5.07
C LYS A 317 1.28 0.43 -6.19
N ASN A 318 1.19 0.93 -7.42
CA ASN A 318 1.17 0.07 -8.58
C ASN A 318 2.52 -0.67 -8.72
N TRP A 319 2.50 -2.00 -8.79
CA TRP A 319 3.70 -2.83 -8.87
C TRP A 319 3.88 -3.49 -10.24
N LYS A 320 3.34 -2.88 -11.31
CA LYS A 320 3.45 -3.36 -12.71
C LYS A 320 4.89 -3.53 -13.19
N THR A 321 5.78 -2.61 -12.82
CA THR A 321 7.21 -2.71 -13.14
C THR A 321 7.84 -3.90 -12.43
N ASP A 322 7.51 -4.10 -11.16
CA ASP A 322 7.97 -5.25 -10.38
C ASP A 322 7.44 -6.57 -10.95
N LEU A 323 6.15 -6.61 -11.32
CA LEU A 323 5.53 -7.78 -11.95
C LEU A 323 6.15 -8.13 -13.30
N THR A 324 6.59 -7.13 -14.07
CA THR A 324 7.27 -7.37 -15.34
C THR A 324 8.55 -8.16 -15.13
N ILE A 325 9.30 -7.83 -14.08
CA ILE A 325 10.55 -8.50 -13.74
C ILE A 325 10.28 -9.87 -13.10
N LEU A 326 9.31 -9.95 -12.19
CA LEU A 326 9.00 -11.17 -11.42
C LEU A 326 8.20 -12.23 -12.20
N GLY A 327 7.33 -11.80 -13.14
CA GLY A 327 6.35 -12.64 -13.82
C GLY A 327 6.35 -12.54 -15.35
N GLY A 328 7.19 -11.67 -15.94
CA GLY A 328 7.34 -11.56 -17.40
C GLY A 328 6.18 -10.84 -18.12
N GLY A 329 5.34 -10.10 -17.39
CA GLY A 329 4.19 -9.39 -17.96
C GLY A 329 3.67 -8.30 -17.04
N THR A 330 2.59 -7.63 -17.42
CA THR A 330 2.19 -6.35 -16.79
C THR A 330 0.75 -6.30 -16.25
N ASP A 331 0.03 -7.41 -16.34
CA ASP A 331 -1.39 -7.52 -15.96
C ASP A 331 -1.60 -8.61 -14.91
N ASP A 332 -2.78 -8.66 -14.30
CA ASP A 332 -3.09 -9.66 -13.26
C ASP A 332 -2.95 -11.11 -13.75
N LYS A 333 -3.07 -11.36 -15.06
CA LYS A 333 -2.89 -12.71 -15.62
C LYS A 333 -1.44 -13.17 -15.49
N SER A 334 -0.50 -12.23 -15.62
CA SER A 334 0.94 -12.46 -15.50
C SER A 334 1.37 -12.92 -14.10
N LYS A 335 0.54 -12.66 -13.07
CA LYS A 335 0.78 -13.12 -11.68
C LYS A 335 0.89 -14.64 -11.56
N LYS A 336 0.35 -15.41 -12.51
CA LYS A 336 0.46 -16.88 -12.55
C LYS A 336 1.89 -17.37 -12.82
N SER A 337 2.72 -16.55 -13.44
CA SER A 337 4.11 -16.89 -13.77
C SER A 337 5.09 -16.55 -12.65
N VAL A 338 4.67 -15.78 -11.65
CA VAL A 338 5.52 -15.43 -10.50
C VAL A 338 5.77 -16.68 -9.66
N MET A 339 7.03 -16.92 -9.33
CA MET A 339 7.50 -18.07 -8.52
C MET A 339 8.30 -17.65 -7.29
N ASP A 340 8.34 -16.36 -6.97
CA ASP A 340 9.07 -15.83 -5.82
C ASP A 340 8.49 -16.37 -4.51
N SER A 341 9.32 -17.07 -3.74
CA SER A 341 8.93 -17.76 -2.50
C SER A 341 8.40 -16.83 -1.40
N ARG A 342 8.67 -15.52 -1.48
CA ARG A 342 8.11 -14.51 -0.57
C ARG A 342 6.59 -14.37 -0.76
N PHE A 343 6.11 -14.61 -1.98
CA PHE A 343 4.72 -14.33 -2.37
C PHE A 343 3.95 -15.57 -2.84
N VAL A 344 4.66 -16.64 -3.22
CA VAL A 344 4.09 -17.90 -3.70
C VAL A 344 4.75 -19.07 -2.97
N LYS A 345 3.95 -19.85 -2.25
CA LYS A 345 4.45 -21.01 -1.48
C LYS A 345 3.41 -22.12 -1.44
N SER A 346 3.80 -23.28 -0.94
CA SER A 346 2.83 -24.28 -0.50
C SER A 346 2.30 -23.92 0.90
N TYR A 347 0.99 -23.96 1.07
CA TYR A 347 0.33 -23.62 2.33
C TYR A 347 -0.86 -24.54 2.60
N LYS A 348 -0.82 -25.26 3.72
CA LYS A 348 -1.79 -26.32 4.07
C LYS A 348 -1.96 -27.31 2.90
N GLU A 349 -3.18 -27.57 2.45
CA GLU A 349 -3.46 -28.49 1.34
C GLU A 349 -3.22 -27.86 -0.05
N GLN A 350 -2.83 -26.58 -0.13
CA GLN A 350 -2.67 -25.84 -1.38
C GLN A 350 -1.19 -25.76 -1.79
N ALA A 351 -0.80 -26.50 -2.83
CA ALA A 351 0.58 -26.51 -3.32
C ALA A 351 1.02 -25.17 -3.94
N ASP A 352 0.09 -24.45 -4.58
CA ASP A 352 0.30 -23.15 -5.24
C ASP A 352 -0.52 -22.06 -4.53
N PHE A 353 -0.12 -21.72 -3.30
CA PHE A 353 -0.77 -20.66 -2.52
C PHE A 353 -0.14 -19.30 -2.87
N ARG A 354 -0.92 -18.48 -3.59
CA ARG A 354 -0.49 -17.18 -4.09
C ARG A 354 -1.05 -16.04 -3.25
N MET A 355 -0.16 -15.20 -2.76
CA MET A 355 -0.45 -14.01 -1.94
C MET A 355 -0.22 -12.71 -2.73
N LEU A 356 -0.44 -12.76 -4.04
CA LEU A 356 -0.19 -11.65 -4.97
C LEU A 356 -1.44 -10.76 -5.10
N PRO A 357 -1.46 -9.54 -4.53
CA PRO A 357 -2.60 -8.63 -4.61
C PRO A 357 -2.83 -8.14 -6.05
N ASP A 358 -3.81 -7.25 -6.24
CA ASP A 358 -4.05 -6.58 -7.52
C ASP A 358 -2.80 -5.82 -7.98
N VAL A 359 -2.53 -5.73 -9.29
CA VAL A 359 -1.36 -4.99 -9.81
C VAL A 359 -1.37 -3.51 -9.39
N SER A 360 -2.56 -2.94 -9.18
CA SER A 360 -2.72 -1.56 -8.71
C SER A 360 -2.43 -1.35 -7.22
N ASP A 361 -2.31 -2.40 -6.40
CA ASP A 361 -2.04 -2.28 -4.97
C ASP A 361 -1.02 -3.34 -4.50
N GLY A 362 0.25 -2.94 -4.47
CA GLY A 362 1.37 -3.79 -4.06
C GLY A 362 1.72 -3.70 -2.57
N GLN A 363 0.94 -3.02 -1.74
CA GLN A 363 1.36 -2.68 -0.37
C GLN A 363 1.64 -3.92 0.49
N LEU A 364 0.77 -4.94 0.42
CA LEU A 364 0.95 -6.20 1.16
C LEU A 364 2.21 -6.98 0.76
N LEU A 365 2.80 -6.71 -0.41
CA LEU A 365 4.04 -7.36 -0.83
C LEU A 365 5.25 -6.89 0.00
N PHE A 366 5.23 -5.66 0.53
CA PHE A 366 6.28 -5.19 1.44
C PHE A 366 6.22 -5.92 2.78
N LEU A 367 5.01 -6.06 3.35
CA LEU A 367 4.81 -6.84 4.56
C LEU A 367 5.21 -8.31 4.39
N LEU A 368 4.85 -8.94 3.26
CA LEU A 368 5.28 -10.31 2.94
C LEU A 368 6.79 -10.43 2.77
N ASN A 369 7.45 -9.41 2.19
CA ASN A 369 8.91 -9.35 2.12
C ASN A 369 9.54 -9.33 3.52
N ASN A 370 8.99 -8.55 4.45
CA ASN A 370 9.45 -8.51 5.83
C ASN A 370 9.20 -9.84 6.56
N ILE A 371 8.05 -10.48 6.35
CA ILE A 371 7.75 -11.80 6.94
C ILE A 371 8.76 -12.85 6.48
N ALA A 372 9.18 -12.84 5.21
CA ALA A 372 10.18 -13.76 4.69
C ALA A 372 11.58 -13.57 5.30
N LYS A 373 11.83 -12.43 5.96
CA LYS A 373 13.10 -12.05 6.60
C LYS A 373 13.06 -12.19 8.12
N MET A 374 12.02 -12.78 8.69
CA MET A 374 11.99 -13.07 10.12
C MET A 374 13.07 -14.09 10.51
N LYS A 375 13.65 -13.92 11.70
CA LYS A 375 14.62 -14.83 12.32
C LYS A 375 13.90 -15.92 13.10
N GLU A 376 14.41 -17.15 12.99
CA GLU A 376 13.96 -18.28 13.80
C GLU A 376 14.81 -18.45 15.07
N THR A 377 14.83 -17.43 15.93
CA THR A 377 15.52 -17.45 17.24
C THR A 377 14.52 -17.52 18.39
N ALA A 378 15.01 -17.58 19.64
CA ALA A 378 14.14 -17.51 20.82
C ALA A 378 13.44 -16.13 20.96
N LEU A 379 14.11 -15.05 20.52
CA LEU A 379 13.53 -13.72 20.47
C LEU A 379 12.61 -13.54 19.27
N GLY A 380 12.95 -14.20 18.16
CA GLY A 380 12.24 -14.04 16.89
C GLY A 380 12.52 -12.68 16.25
N SER A 381 11.55 -12.22 15.48
CA SER A 381 11.53 -10.89 14.88
C SER A 381 10.26 -10.13 15.23
N ARG A 382 10.34 -8.81 15.11
CA ARG A 382 9.20 -7.90 15.25
C ARG A 382 9.12 -7.00 14.01
N ILE A 383 7.95 -6.96 13.38
CA ILE A 383 7.67 -6.09 12.23
C ILE A 383 6.66 -5.03 12.67
N LEU A 384 6.93 -3.78 12.32
CA LEU A 384 5.99 -2.68 12.42
C LEU A 384 5.91 -1.97 11.07
N GLU A 385 4.79 -2.15 10.39
CA GLU A 385 4.60 -1.58 9.05
C GLU A 385 3.36 -0.69 9.01
N VAL A 386 3.50 0.50 8.45
CA VAL A 386 2.38 1.43 8.26
C VAL A 386 1.64 1.10 6.97
N HIS A 387 0.33 0.87 7.09
CA HIS A 387 -0.57 0.61 5.97
C HIS A 387 -1.73 1.62 5.93
N ASN A 388 -2.35 1.79 4.77
CA ASN A 388 -3.64 2.46 4.68
C ASN A 388 -4.77 1.45 4.95
N GLY A 389 -6.02 1.89 4.83
CA GLY A 389 -7.18 1.00 5.02
C GLY A 389 -7.27 -0.16 4.00
N SER A 390 -6.66 -0.07 2.82
CA SER A 390 -6.85 -1.10 1.77
C SER A 390 -6.32 -2.47 2.22
N ALA A 391 -5.16 -2.49 2.87
CA ALA A 391 -4.53 -3.71 3.38
C ALA A 391 -5.46 -4.56 4.27
N LEU A 392 -6.42 -3.94 4.96
CA LEU A 392 -7.31 -4.59 5.92
C LEU A 392 -8.41 -5.43 5.25
N PHE A 393 -8.91 -5.03 4.07
CA PHE A 393 -10.14 -5.63 3.50
C PHE A 393 -10.18 -5.75 1.98
N THR A 394 -9.22 -5.21 1.22
CA THR A 394 -9.27 -5.33 -0.25
C THR A 394 -9.02 -6.74 -0.73
N GLY A 395 -9.69 -7.12 -1.82
CA GLY A 395 -9.58 -8.44 -2.42
C GLY A 395 -10.60 -9.43 -1.85
N ASP A 396 -11.27 -10.12 -2.76
CA ASP A 396 -12.30 -11.11 -2.47
C ASP A 396 -11.72 -12.41 -1.90
N ALA A 397 -12.57 -13.30 -1.39
CA ALA A 397 -12.16 -14.63 -0.93
C ALA A 397 -11.34 -15.37 -2.01
N GLY A 398 -10.26 -16.05 -1.59
CA GLY A 398 -9.33 -16.72 -2.51
C GLY A 398 -8.43 -15.81 -3.37
N SER A 399 -8.62 -14.48 -3.35
CA SER A 399 -7.70 -13.53 -4.00
C SER A 399 -6.37 -13.44 -3.25
N GLY A 400 -5.32 -12.94 -3.90
CA GLY A 400 -4.00 -12.85 -3.30
C GLY A 400 -3.92 -11.94 -2.06
N ALA A 401 -4.65 -10.83 -2.02
CA ALA A 401 -4.71 -9.96 -0.84
C ALA A 401 -5.42 -10.65 0.34
N SER A 402 -6.54 -11.33 0.08
CA SER A 402 -7.19 -12.15 1.12
C SER A 402 -6.32 -13.32 1.56
N ASN A 403 -5.56 -13.93 0.65
CA ASN A 403 -4.63 -15.01 0.97
C ASN A 403 -3.44 -14.54 1.80
N ALA A 404 -2.93 -13.33 1.56
CA ALA A 404 -1.89 -12.73 2.39
C ALA A 404 -2.39 -12.56 3.84
N ARG A 405 -3.59 -11.98 4.02
CA ARG A 405 -4.22 -11.87 5.36
C ARG A 405 -4.46 -13.23 5.99
N ARG A 406 -5.00 -14.18 5.22
CA ARG A 406 -5.20 -15.57 5.66
C ARG A 406 -3.90 -16.16 6.21
N TYR A 407 -2.81 -16.06 5.46
CA TYR A 407 -1.51 -16.58 5.87
C TYR A 407 -1.03 -15.94 7.17
N MET A 408 -1.06 -14.61 7.26
CA MET A 408 -0.59 -13.89 8.46
C MET A 408 -1.42 -14.18 9.71
N ILE A 409 -2.74 -14.36 9.55
CA ILE A 409 -3.67 -14.65 10.66
C ILE A 409 -3.59 -16.12 11.07
N GLU A 410 -3.58 -17.04 10.10
CA GLU A 410 -3.54 -18.49 10.38
C GLU A 410 -2.17 -18.94 10.91
N GLU A 411 -1.07 -18.30 10.50
CA GLU A 411 0.27 -18.48 11.09
C GLU A 411 0.47 -17.73 12.42
N ASP A 412 -0.58 -17.08 12.92
CA ASP A 412 -0.58 -16.35 14.19
C ASP A 412 0.52 -15.28 14.29
N LEU A 413 0.78 -14.55 13.21
CA LEU A 413 1.86 -13.54 13.14
C LEU A 413 1.41 -12.16 13.62
N ILE A 414 0.17 -11.75 13.36
CA ILE A 414 -0.31 -10.39 13.68
C ILE A 414 -0.61 -10.28 15.17
N GLU A 415 0.15 -9.49 15.93
CA GLU A 415 -0.12 -9.23 17.35
C GLU A 415 -1.21 -8.18 17.54
N ALA A 416 -1.09 -7.07 16.81
CA ALA A 416 -2.00 -5.95 16.92
C ALA A 416 -2.03 -5.08 15.66
N ILE A 417 -3.11 -4.32 15.50
CA ILE A 417 -3.26 -3.28 14.48
C ILE A 417 -3.77 -2.01 15.16
N ILE A 418 -3.05 -0.91 14.98
CA ILE A 418 -3.36 0.39 15.60
C ILE A 418 -3.81 1.37 14.53
N GLN A 419 -5.06 1.82 14.58
CA GLN A 419 -5.56 2.90 13.72
C GLN A 419 -5.08 4.26 14.25
N LEU A 420 -4.36 5.02 13.42
CA LEU A 420 -3.85 6.34 13.76
C LEU A 420 -4.86 7.46 13.46
N PRO A 421 -4.68 8.66 14.07
CA PRO A 421 -5.44 9.84 13.72
C PRO A 421 -5.36 10.20 12.23
N GLU A 422 -6.49 10.66 11.66
CA GLU A 422 -6.49 11.31 10.35
C GLU A 422 -5.62 12.58 10.37
N ASN A 423 -5.02 12.92 9.23
CA ASN A 423 -4.12 14.07 9.08
C ASN A 423 -2.92 14.06 10.05
N ILE A 424 -2.45 12.87 10.43
CA ILE A 424 -1.19 12.73 11.17
C ILE A 424 0.04 12.78 10.25
N PHE A 425 -0.12 12.42 8.97
CA PHE A 425 0.93 12.48 7.94
C PHE A 425 0.90 13.80 7.17
N TYR A 426 2.08 14.26 6.73
CA TYR A 426 2.26 15.57 6.07
C TYR A 426 1.49 15.73 4.76
N ASN A 427 1.35 14.65 3.98
CA ASN A 427 0.88 14.75 2.59
C ASN A 427 -0.45 14.04 2.36
N THR A 428 -1.08 13.47 3.39
CA THR A 428 -2.33 12.73 3.22
C THR A 428 -3.28 12.86 4.40
N PRO A 429 -4.59 13.07 4.16
CA PRO A 429 -5.60 13.06 5.20
C PRO A 429 -6.06 11.64 5.57
N ILE A 430 -5.63 10.61 4.83
CA ILE A 430 -6.17 9.26 4.99
C ILE A 430 -5.87 8.67 6.37
N THR A 431 -6.78 7.81 6.83
CA THR A 431 -6.55 6.94 7.98
C THR A 431 -5.47 5.91 7.65
N THR A 432 -4.50 5.79 8.55
CA THR A 432 -3.38 4.85 8.48
C THR A 432 -3.39 3.92 9.68
N HIS A 433 -2.72 2.78 9.56
CA HIS A 433 -2.69 1.73 10.56
C HIS A 433 -1.27 1.22 10.75
N ILE A 434 -0.82 1.07 11.98
CA ILE A 434 0.44 0.36 12.30
C ILE A 434 0.10 -1.12 12.48
N TRP A 435 0.63 -1.96 11.61
CA TRP A 435 0.55 -3.42 11.72
C TRP A 435 1.74 -3.93 12.53
N ILE A 436 1.47 -4.66 13.61
CA ILE A 436 2.49 -5.19 14.51
C ILE A 436 2.49 -6.71 14.38
N LEU A 437 3.58 -7.29 13.89
CA LEU A 437 3.72 -8.73 13.73
C LEU A 437 4.91 -9.25 14.54
N SER A 438 4.77 -10.47 15.06
CA SER A 438 5.88 -11.23 15.62
C SER A 438 5.68 -12.73 15.43
N ASN A 439 6.77 -13.45 15.13
CA ASN A 439 6.80 -14.91 15.15
C ASN A 439 7.05 -15.48 16.56
N ARG A 440 7.12 -14.65 17.60
CA ARG A 440 7.31 -15.03 19.02
C ARG A 440 6.36 -14.25 19.93
N LYS A 441 5.06 -14.34 19.63
CA LYS A 441 3.99 -13.78 20.46
C LYS A 441 4.11 -14.22 21.92
N GLU A 442 3.80 -13.30 22.83
CA GLU A 442 3.58 -13.63 24.24
C GLU A 442 2.44 -14.65 24.40
N GLU A 443 2.53 -15.52 25.42
CA GLU A 443 1.51 -16.57 25.65
C GLU A 443 0.08 -16.02 25.73
N LYS A 444 -0.12 -14.85 26.34
CA LYS A 444 -1.45 -14.22 26.45
C LYS A 444 -2.05 -13.79 25.10
N ARG A 445 -1.21 -13.58 24.07
CA ARG A 445 -1.58 -13.10 22.72
C ARG A 445 -1.71 -14.20 21.68
N LYS A 446 -1.29 -15.43 21.97
CA LYS A 446 -1.36 -16.54 21.00
C LYS A 446 -2.79 -16.81 20.57
N GLY A 447 -2.99 -16.99 19.26
CA GLY A 447 -4.28 -17.19 18.63
C GLY A 447 -5.18 -15.96 18.60
N LYS A 448 -4.65 -14.78 18.96
CA LYS A 448 -5.41 -13.54 19.11
C LYS A 448 -4.77 -12.36 18.40
N ILE A 449 -5.61 -11.39 18.06
CA ILE A 449 -5.24 -10.09 17.47
C ILE A 449 -5.92 -8.98 18.27
N GLN A 450 -5.14 -7.98 18.66
CA GLN A 450 -5.65 -6.76 19.30
C GLN A 450 -5.84 -5.64 18.27
N LEU A 451 -7.04 -5.09 18.18
CA LEU A 451 -7.31 -3.89 17.39
C LEU A 451 -7.34 -2.69 18.34
N ILE A 452 -6.59 -1.63 18.03
CA ILE A 452 -6.52 -0.40 18.83
C ILE A 452 -6.97 0.78 17.98
N ASP A 453 -8.05 1.46 18.37
CA ASP A 453 -8.52 2.69 17.74
C ASP A 453 -7.92 3.92 18.44
N ALA A 454 -6.79 4.41 17.92
CA ALA A 454 -6.16 5.64 18.38
C ALA A 454 -6.58 6.88 17.55
N SER A 455 -7.66 6.80 16.77
CA SER A 455 -8.07 7.88 15.85
C SER A 455 -8.36 9.23 16.53
N SER A 456 -8.77 9.17 17.80
CA SER A 456 -9.07 10.34 18.64
C SER A 456 -7.91 10.77 19.54
N ILE A 457 -6.83 9.98 19.64
CA ILE A 457 -5.70 10.22 20.53
C ILE A 457 -4.68 11.09 19.82
N LYS A 458 -4.79 12.42 19.99
CA LYS A 458 -3.96 13.40 19.26
C LYS A 458 -3.91 14.75 19.95
N THR A 459 -2.83 15.49 19.67
CA THR A 459 -2.64 16.88 20.06
C THR A 459 -2.66 17.75 18.81
N SER A 460 -3.44 18.84 18.82
CA SER A 460 -3.51 19.75 17.67
C SER A 460 -2.24 20.57 17.51
N LEU A 461 -1.77 20.73 16.28
CA LEU A 461 -0.64 21.60 15.97
C LEU A 461 -1.08 23.08 15.99
N ARG A 462 -0.19 23.96 16.45
CA ARG A 462 -0.41 25.43 16.39
C ARG A 462 -0.48 25.93 14.95
N LYS A 463 0.26 25.29 14.04
CA LYS A 463 0.28 25.56 12.60
C LYS A 463 0.37 24.23 11.87
N ASN A 464 -0.44 24.07 10.84
CA ASN A 464 -0.39 22.88 10.00
C ASN A 464 0.96 22.78 9.27
N LEU A 465 1.44 21.55 9.11
CA LEU A 465 2.64 21.20 8.34
C LEU A 465 2.16 20.40 7.12
N GLY A 466 1.93 21.08 6.00
CA GLY A 466 1.18 20.52 4.87
C GLY A 466 -0.26 20.17 5.26
N LYS A 467 -0.65 18.90 5.07
CA LYS A 467 -1.91 18.30 5.54
C LYS A 467 -1.87 17.91 7.01
N LYS A 468 -0.68 17.73 7.62
CA LYS A 468 -0.57 17.36 9.04
C LYS A 468 -1.09 18.49 9.91
N ASN A 469 -2.09 18.21 10.75
CA ASN A 469 -2.70 19.18 11.66
C ASN A 469 -2.67 18.73 13.13
N CYS A 470 -2.15 17.54 13.39
CA CYS A 470 -2.05 16.96 14.72
C CYS A 470 -0.78 16.12 14.87
N GLU A 471 -0.42 15.83 16.11
CA GLU A 471 0.74 15.02 16.50
C GLU A 471 0.41 14.09 17.68
N LEU A 472 1.25 13.08 17.88
CA LEU A 472 1.27 12.26 19.09
C LEU A 472 2.28 12.84 20.07
N SER A 473 1.81 13.58 21.09
CA SER A 473 2.65 13.97 22.23
C SER A 473 3.19 12.73 22.96
N GLU A 474 4.18 12.92 23.82
CA GLU A 474 4.70 11.84 24.68
C GLU A 474 3.57 11.14 25.46
N GLU A 475 2.63 11.90 26.02
CA GLU A 475 1.45 11.37 26.72
C GLU A 475 0.56 10.52 25.79
N ASN A 476 0.31 10.98 24.56
CA ASN A 476 -0.48 10.22 23.59
C ASN A 476 0.21 8.91 23.20
N ARG A 477 1.52 8.93 22.97
CA ARG A 477 2.29 7.73 22.63
C ARG A 477 2.33 6.74 23.79
N GLN A 478 2.55 7.23 25.01
CA GLN A 478 2.53 6.40 26.20
C GLN A 478 1.16 5.74 26.40
N PHE A 479 0.07 6.48 26.20
CA PHE A 479 -1.28 5.92 26.26
C PHE A 479 -1.48 4.78 25.25
N ILE A 480 -1.08 4.98 24.00
CA ILE A 480 -1.21 3.95 22.95
C ILE A 480 -0.33 2.73 23.26
N LEU A 481 0.90 2.96 23.75
CA LEU A 481 1.80 1.90 24.18
C LEU A 481 1.21 1.09 25.35
N ASP A 482 0.60 1.76 26.32
CA ASP A 482 -0.04 1.12 27.48
C ASP A 482 -1.26 0.28 27.05
N GLU A 483 -2.13 0.81 26.19
CA GLU A 483 -3.26 0.04 25.61
C GLU A 483 -2.74 -1.23 24.92
N TYR A 484 -1.66 -1.11 24.13
CA TYR A 484 -1.01 -2.27 23.53
C TYR A 484 -0.48 -3.22 24.60
N LEU A 485 0.41 -2.81 25.51
CA LEU A 485 1.06 -3.67 26.50
C LEU A 485 0.10 -4.37 27.46
N ASN A 486 -0.92 -3.64 27.93
CA ASN A 486 -1.91 -4.14 28.88
C ASN A 486 -2.69 -5.33 28.29
N PHE A 487 -3.01 -5.28 26.99
CA PHE A 487 -3.76 -6.32 26.28
C PHE A 487 -5.09 -6.62 26.98
N GLN A 488 -5.90 -5.57 27.17
CA GLN A 488 -7.23 -5.65 27.80
C GLN A 488 -8.27 -5.00 26.89
N GLU A 489 -9.52 -5.44 27.03
CA GLU A 489 -10.68 -4.82 26.36
C GLU A 489 -10.94 -3.44 26.97
N SER A 490 -11.08 -2.42 26.13
CA SER A 490 -11.41 -1.05 26.49
C SER A 490 -12.30 -0.44 25.39
N GLU A 491 -12.63 0.85 25.50
CA GLU A 491 -13.31 1.53 24.38
C GLU A 491 -12.38 1.77 23.17
N TYR A 492 -11.07 1.71 23.40
CA TYR A 492 -10.02 1.90 22.39
C TYR A 492 -9.40 0.57 21.94
N SER A 493 -9.46 -0.47 22.76
CA SER A 493 -8.79 -1.76 22.52
C SER A 493 -9.81 -2.90 22.48
N LYS A 494 -9.78 -3.69 21.40
CA LYS A 494 -10.62 -4.90 21.23
C LYS A 494 -9.78 -6.10 20.86
N ILE A 495 -10.09 -7.27 21.43
CA ILE A 495 -9.31 -8.49 21.28
C ILE A 495 -10.17 -9.57 20.63
N PHE A 496 -9.69 -10.10 19.51
CA PHE A 496 -10.37 -11.12 18.73
C PHE A 496 -9.51 -12.37 18.63
N ASN A 497 -10.15 -13.52 18.48
CA ASN A 497 -9.48 -14.74 18.06
C ASN A 497 -9.19 -14.68 16.56
N ASN A 498 -8.18 -15.41 16.10
CA ASN A 498 -7.81 -15.44 14.67
C ASN A 498 -8.99 -15.86 13.76
N GLU A 499 -9.87 -16.75 14.24
CA GLU A 499 -11.05 -17.21 13.51
C GLU A 499 -12.14 -16.15 13.30
N ASP A 500 -12.17 -15.08 14.10
CA ASP A 500 -13.17 -14.01 14.00
C ASP A 500 -13.03 -13.22 12.69
N PHE A 501 -11.86 -13.28 12.05
CA PHE A 501 -11.55 -12.58 10.80
C PHE A 501 -11.79 -13.42 9.55
N GLY A 502 -12.03 -14.72 9.72
CA GLY A 502 -12.23 -15.66 8.62
C GLY A 502 -13.70 -15.83 8.26
N TYR A 503 -13.98 -16.00 6.97
CA TYR A 503 -15.30 -16.37 6.48
C TYR A 503 -15.22 -17.34 5.30
N TYR A 504 -16.28 -18.11 5.11
CA TYR A 504 -16.52 -18.90 3.91
C TYR A 504 -17.37 -18.10 2.93
N LYS A 505 -16.86 -17.90 1.72
CA LYS A 505 -17.64 -17.40 0.59
C LYS A 505 -18.23 -18.60 -0.14
N VAL A 506 -19.53 -18.84 0.03
CA VAL A 506 -20.21 -20.02 -0.51
C VAL A 506 -21.13 -19.64 -1.66
N THR A 507 -20.97 -20.30 -2.81
CA THR A 507 -21.91 -20.16 -3.92
C THR A 507 -23.15 -21.02 -3.64
N VAL A 508 -24.30 -20.38 -3.57
CA VAL A 508 -25.61 -21.03 -3.39
C VAL A 508 -26.26 -21.12 -4.77
N GLU A 509 -26.51 -22.35 -5.21
CA GLU A 509 -27.09 -22.65 -6.51
C GLU A 509 -28.53 -23.14 -6.32
N ARG A 510 -29.39 -22.80 -7.29
CA ARG A 510 -30.79 -23.22 -7.33
C ARG A 510 -31.07 -23.97 -8.63
N PRO A 511 -31.96 -24.97 -8.60
CA PRO A 511 -32.30 -25.72 -9.80
C PRO A 511 -33.04 -24.87 -10.82
N LEU A 512 -32.82 -25.17 -12.09
CA LEU A 512 -33.60 -24.64 -13.19
C LEU A 512 -34.98 -25.31 -13.20
N ARG A 513 -36.01 -24.48 -13.05
CA ARG A 513 -37.41 -24.85 -13.19
C ARG A 513 -38.01 -24.04 -14.34
N GLN A 514 -38.46 -24.74 -15.37
CA GLN A 514 -39.15 -24.10 -16.49
C GLN A 514 -40.42 -24.87 -16.79
N ALA A 515 -41.46 -24.13 -17.10
CA ALA A 515 -42.72 -24.63 -17.62
C ALA A 515 -42.88 -24.21 -19.09
N ILE A 516 -43.87 -24.79 -19.75
CA ILE A 516 -44.28 -24.41 -21.10
C ILE A 516 -45.66 -23.76 -21.05
N LEU A 517 -45.79 -22.55 -21.60
CA LEU A 517 -47.06 -21.83 -21.74
C LEU A 517 -47.45 -21.71 -23.22
N CYS A 518 -48.28 -22.64 -23.69
CA CYS A 518 -48.84 -22.62 -25.04
C CYS A 518 -50.24 -21.97 -25.08
N ASN A 519 -50.40 -20.80 -24.47
CA ASN A 519 -51.67 -20.08 -24.52
C ASN A 519 -51.89 -19.44 -25.90
N GLN A 520 -53.13 -19.00 -26.15
CA GLN A 520 -53.50 -18.46 -27.46
C GLN A 520 -52.64 -17.23 -27.83
N THR A 521 -52.33 -16.37 -26.86
CA THR A 521 -51.52 -15.16 -27.08
C THR A 521 -50.09 -15.48 -27.53
N ASN A 522 -49.39 -16.38 -26.82
CA ASN A 522 -48.00 -16.74 -27.13
C ASN A 522 -47.90 -17.44 -28.49
N LEU A 523 -48.87 -18.31 -28.82
CA LEU A 523 -48.93 -19.00 -30.09
C LEU A 523 -49.19 -18.04 -31.25
N GLN A 524 -50.11 -17.08 -31.07
CA GLN A 524 -50.39 -16.04 -32.09
C GLN A 524 -49.20 -15.12 -32.29
N GLN A 525 -48.51 -14.70 -31.22
CA GLN A 525 -47.32 -13.89 -31.32
C GLN A 525 -46.19 -14.64 -32.05
N LEU A 526 -46.04 -15.94 -31.77
CA LEU A 526 -45.05 -16.79 -32.43
C LEU A 526 -45.36 -16.93 -33.92
N GLU A 527 -46.61 -17.22 -34.27
CA GLU A 527 -47.07 -17.31 -35.65
C GLU A 527 -46.83 -15.98 -36.40
N ALA A 528 -47.23 -14.85 -35.81
CA ALA A 528 -46.99 -13.53 -36.38
C ALA A 528 -45.49 -13.25 -36.62
N THR A 529 -44.63 -13.66 -35.68
CA THR A 529 -43.18 -13.55 -35.80
C THR A 529 -42.65 -14.37 -36.98
N LEU A 530 -43.10 -15.63 -37.11
CA LEU A 530 -42.71 -16.52 -38.19
C LEU A 530 -43.20 -16.06 -39.57
N ILE A 531 -44.38 -15.45 -39.65
CA ILE A 531 -44.90 -14.79 -40.86
C ILE A 531 -44.05 -13.58 -41.20
N ALA A 532 -43.78 -12.69 -40.22
CA ALA A 532 -43.04 -11.45 -40.44
C ALA A 532 -41.64 -11.69 -41.03
N VAL A 533 -40.95 -12.74 -40.58
CA VAL A 533 -39.64 -13.15 -41.10
C VAL A 533 -39.70 -14.03 -42.36
N GLY A 534 -40.88 -14.41 -42.83
CA GLY A 534 -41.07 -15.23 -44.03
C GLY A 534 -40.75 -16.73 -43.87
N ALA A 535 -40.62 -17.23 -42.64
CA ALA A 535 -40.25 -18.62 -42.36
C ALA A 535 -41.37 -19.63 -42.71
N LEU A 536 -42.65 -19.22 -42.68
CA LEU A 536 -43.79 -20.06 -43.07
C LEU A 536 -44.07 -20.05 -44.59
N GLU A 537 -43.53 -19.06 -45.30
CA GLU A 537 -43.75 -18.86 -46.75
C GLU A 537 -42.57 -19.37 -47.60
N GLY A 538 -41.46 -19.75 -46.97
CA GLY A 538 -40.24 -20.20 -47.66
C GLY A 538 -39.35 -19.07 -48.19
N ASN A 539 -39.69 -17.82 -47.89
CA ASN A 539 -38.96 -16.62 -48.30
C ASN A 539 -38.36 -15.92 -47.07
N LEU A 540 -37.46 -16.61 -46.36
CA LEU A 540 -36.86 -16.13 -45.12
C LEU A 540 -36.09 -14.81 -45.33
N ASP A 541 -36.57 -13.73 -44.71
CA ASP A 541 -35.95 -12.40 -44.73
C ASP A 541 -34.99 -12.24 -43.55
N LYS A 542 -33.69 -12.31 -43.84
CA LYS A 542 -32.65 -12.19 -42.82
C LYS A 542 -32.62 -10.83 -42.14
N ALA A 543 -33.04 -9.76 -42.83
CA ALA A 543 -32.99 -8.41 -42.28
C ALA A 543 -33.99 -8.22 -41.11
N LYS A 544 -35.02 -9.07 -41.05
CA LYS A 544 -36.06 -9.02 -40.02
C LYS A 544 -35.78 -9.92 -38.81
N LEU A 545 -34.75 -10.76 -38.85
CA LEU A 545 -34.43 -11.70 -37.77
C LEU A 545 -33.91 -11.00 -36.51
N SER A 546 -33.11 -9.95 -36.66
CA SER A 546 -32.46 -9.24 -35.55
C SER A 546 -33.43 -8.70 -34.48
N ASN A 547 -34.68 -8.40 -34.87
CA ASN A 547 -35.71 -7.85 -33.98
C ASN A 547 -36.85 -8.84 -33.68
N SER A 548 -36.69 -10.12 -34.05
CA SER A 548 -37.77 -11.12 -33.99
C SER A 548 -37.71 -12.04 -32.77
N GLY A 549 -36.60 -12.05 -32.03
CA GLY A 549 -36.33 -13.04 -30.98
C GLY A 549 -35.84 -14.40 -31.51
N LEU A 550 -35.86 -14.63 -32.83
CA LEU A 550 -35.27 -15.81 -33.45
C LEU A 550 -33.75 -15.65 -33.62
N LYS A 551 -33.02 -16.77 -33.56
CA LYS A 551 -31.55 -16.79 -33.66
C LYS A 551 -31.09 -16.70 -35.12
N ASP A 552 -30.04 -15.92 -35.37
CA ASP A 552 -29.46 -15.64 -36.70
C ASP A 552 -28.19 -16.45 -37.01
N THR A 553 -27.80 -17.38 -36.12
CA THR A 553 -26.64 -18.25 -36.32
C THR A 553 -26.78 -19.10 -37.59
N LYS A 554 -25.65 -19.50 -38.20
CA LYS A 554 -25.63 -20.33 -39.43
C LYS A 554 -26.49 -21.61 -39.30
N ALA A 555 -26.46 -22.24 -38.13
CA ALA A 555 -27.25 -23.43 -37.84
C ALA A 555 -28.76 -23.11 -37.73
N ALA A 556 -29.11 -22.00 -37.07
CA ALA A 556 -30.50 -21.58 -36.92
C ALA A 556 -31.11 -21.17 -38.27
N LEU A 557 -30.38 -20.41 -39.09
CA LEU A 557 -30.78 -20.06 -40.45
C LEU A 557 -31.03 -21.28 -41.34
N SER A 558 -30.21 -22.33 -41.19
CA SER A 558 -30.39 -23.57 -41.96
C SER A 558 -31.67 -24.32 -41.57
N GLU A 559 -32.12 -24.19 -40.33
CA GLU A 559 -33.35 -24.83 -39.85
C GLU A 559 -34.58 -23.96 -40.15
N LEU A 560 -34.49 -22.64 -39.98
CA LEU A 560 -35.55 -21.67 -40.33
C LEU A 560 -35.93 -21.69 -41.82
N LYS A 561 -35.00 -22.05 -42.71
CA LYS A 561 -35.28 -22.24 -44.15
C LYS A 561 -36.09 -23.50 -44.47
N LYS A 562 -36.21 -24.45 -43.54
CA LYS A 562 -36.99 -25.66 -43.73
C LYS A 562 -38.45 -25.37 -43.35
N THR A 563 -39.18 -24.75 -44.27
CA THR A 563 -40.57 -24.34 -44.07
C THR A 563 -41.46 -25.46 -43.54
N GLU A 564 -41.25 -26.69 -44.01
CA GLU A 564 -41.97 -27.88 -43.54
C GLU A 564 -41.73 -28.16 -42.05
N ASN A 565 -40.49 -28.03 -41.57
CA ASN A 565 -40.14 -28.19 -40.17
C ASN A 565 -40.82 -27.11 -39.32
N ILE A 566 -40.76 -25.84 -39.76
CA ILE A 566 -41.33 -24.71 -39.02
C ILE A 566 -42.87 -24.83 -38.94
N LYS A 567 -43.54 -25.20 -40.03
CA LYS A 567 -44.98 -25.48 -40.05
C LYS A 567 -45.35 -26.63 -39.11
N ALA A 568 -44.56 -27.70 -39.10
CA ALA A 568 -44.79 -28.83 -38.21
C ALA A 568 -44.57 -28.44 -36.74
N TYR A 569 -43.52 -27.67 -36.41
CA TYR A 569 -43.31 -27.19 -35.04
C TYR A 569 -44.48 -26.33 -34.56
N LEU A 570 -44.92 -25.36 -35.38
CA LEU A 570 -46.05 -24.48 -35.03
C LEU A 570 -47.35 -25.27 -34.87
N ALA A 571 -47.67 -26.18 -35.79
CA ALA A 571 -48.89 -26.99 -35.73
C ALA A 571 -48.89 -27.92 -34.51
N VAL A 572 -47.75 -28.50 -34.15
CA VAL A 572 -47.62 -29.28 -32.91
C VAL A 572 -47.85 -28.36 -31.71
N LEU A 573 -47.18 -27.21 -31.59
CA LEU A 573 -47.40 -26.28 -30.48
C LEU A 573 -48.87 -25.85 -30.34
N GLN A 574 -49.55 -25.57 -31.46
CA GLN A 574 -50.98 -25.24 -31.49
C GLN A 574 -51.86 -26.40 -30.99
N SER A 575 -51.48 -27.67 -31.26
CA SER A 575 -52.20 -28.85 -30.74
C SER A 575 -52.06 -29.03 -29.22
N PHE A 576 -51.01 -28.47 -28.62
CA PHE A 576 -50.82 -28.39 -27.17
C PHE A 576 -51.38 -27.09 -26.59
N GLY A 577 -52.16 -26.33 -27.35
CA GLY A 577 -52.68 -25.02 -26.96
C GLY A 577 -53.60 -25.10 -25.73
N GLN A 578 -53.20 -24.47 -24.64
CA GLN A 578 -54.00 -24.34 -23.41
C GLN A 578 -53.53 -23.12 -22.61
N GLU A 579 -54.43 -22.58 -21.77
CA GLU A 579 -54.14 -21.41 -20.93
C GLU A 579 -53.29 -21.76 -19.69
N GLU A 580 -53.28 -23.03 -19.28
CA GLU A 580 -52.52 -23.51 -18.11
C GLU A 580 -51.08 -23.93 -18.47
N LEU A 581 -50.18 -23.80 -17.50
CA LEU A 581 -48.79 -24.20 -17.63
C LEU A 581 -48.61 -25.72 -17.69
N TYR A 582 -47.77 -26.18 -18.61
CA TYR A 582 -47.19 -27.51 -18.50
C TYR A 582 -45.99 -27.44 -17.56
N LEU A 583 -46.21 -27.86 -16.31
CA LEU A 583 -45.22 -27.81 -15.24
C LEU A 583 -44.08 -28.84 -15.42
N ASP A 584 -44.33 -29.96 -16.11
CA ASP A 584 -43.29 -30.95 -16.44
C ASP A 584 -42.74 -30.72 -17.85
N PHE A 585 -41.62 -29.98 -17.92
CA PHE A 585 -40.91 -29.68 -19.15
C PHE A 585 -40.46 -30.94 -19.89
N SER A 586 -39.94 -31.95 -19.17
CA SER A 586 -39.40 -33.16 -19.78
C SER A 586 -40.51 -33.98 -20.44
N THR A 587 -41.65 -34.12 -19.77
CA THR A 587 -42.84 -34.76 -20.32
C THR A 587 -43.39 -33.99 -21.50
N PHE A 588 -43.43 -32.64 -21.44
CA PHE A 588 -43.81 -31.83 -22.59
C PHE A 588 -42.90 -32.09 -23.79
N VAL A 589 -41.58 -32.04 -23.60
CA VAL A 589 -40.58 -32.31 -24.67
C VAL A 589 -40.78 -33.71 -25.28
N LYS A 590 -41.03 -34.72 -24.45
CA LYS A 590 -41.29 -36.09 -24.91
C LYS A 590 -42.59 -36.17 -25.73
N ASN A 591 -43.65 -35.53 -25.27
CA ASN A 591 -44.95 -35.50 -25.94
C ASN A 591 -44.90 -34.69 -27.24
N PHE A 592 -44.23 -33.54 -27.25
CA PHE A 592 -43.96 -32.73 -28.42
C PHE A 592 -43.25 -33.55 -29.50
N ASN A 593 -42.14 -34.20 -29.14
CA ASN A 593 -41.39 -35.04 -30.07
C ASN A 593 -42.20 -36.25 -30.56
N LYS A 594 -43.09 -36.81 -29.72
CA LYS A 594 -44.00 -37.89 -30.12
C LYS A 594 -45.04 -37.41 -31.13
N ALA A 595 -45.67 -36.25 -30.89
CA ALA A 595 -46.64 -35.65 -31.80
C ALA A 595 -45.99 -35.28 -33.14
N LEU A 596 -44.76 -34.75 -33.10
CA LEU A 596 -44.00 -34.37 -34.29
C LEU A 596 -43.70 -35.56 -35.23
N LYS A 597 -43.64 -36.80 -34.72
CA LYS A 597 -43.46 -38.01 -35.56
C LYS A 597 -44.58 -38.19 -36.58
N ALA A 598 -45.79 -37.68 -36.32
CA ALA A 598 -46.92 -37.77 -37.26
C ALA A 598 -46.66 -37.03 -38.59
N TYR A 599 -45.73 -36.07 -38.60
CA TYR A 599 -45.36 -35.30 -39.80
C TYR A 599 -44.26 -35.97 -40.64
N ASN A 600 -43.65 -37.08 -40.17
CA ASN A 600 -42.61 -37.84 -40.89
C ASN A 600 -41.38 -37.00 -41.35
N ILE A 601 -41.03 -35.94 -40.61
CA ILE A 601 -39.91 -35.05 -40.96
C ILE A 601 -38.61 -35.54 -40.31
N LYS A 602 -37.62 -35.88 -41.14
CA LYS A 602 -36.32 -36.39 -40.66
C LYS A 602 -35.51 -35.31 -39.93
N GLY A 603 -35.15 -35.58 -38.69
CA GLY A 603 -34.25 -34.73 -37.90
C GLY A 603 -34.93 -33.55 -37.19
N ALA A 604 -36.24 -33.37 -37.36
CA ALA A 604 -37.02 -32.38 -36.63
C ALA A 604 -37.27 -32.86 -35.19
N ASN A 605 -37.06 -31.99 -34.21
CA ASN A 605 -37.31 -32.27 -32.79
C ASN A 605 -37.39 -30.96 -31.98
N PHE A 606 -37.84 -31.06 -30.73
CA PHE A 606 -37.95 -29.93 -29.82
C PHE A 606 -36.63 -29.15 -29.65
N ALA A 607 -35.50 -29.84 -29.52
CA ALA A 607 -34.19 -29.18 -29.36
C ALA A 607 -33.81 -28.33 -30.59
N LYS A 608 -34.25 -28.73 -31.80
CA LYS A 608 -34.09 -27.92 -33.02
C LYS A 608 -34.97 -26.67 -32.99
N ALA A 609 -36.23 -26.78 -32.56
CA ALA A 609 -37.11 -25.63 -32.36
C ALA A 609 -36.59 -24.66 -31.29
N LEU A 610 -36.03 -25.19 -30.18
CA LEU A 610 -35.35 -24.38 -29.17
C LEU A 610 -34.10 -23.68 -29.72
N SER A 611 -33.31 -24.38 -30.53
CA SER A 611 -32.05 -23.84 -31.08
C SER A 611 -32.22 -22.66 -32.05
N ILE A 612 -33.45 -22.43 -32.55
CA ILE A 612 -33.77 -21.31 -33.43
C ILE A 612 -34.42 -20.13 -32.69
N GLY A 613 -34.64 -20.20 -31.37
CA GLY A 613 -35.29 -19.16 -30.58
C GLY A 613 -36.82 -19.14 -30.69
N MET A 614 -37.43 -20.13 -31.36
CA MET A 614 -38.88 -20.19 -31.61
C MET A 614 -39.69 -20.44 -30.32
N LEU A 615 -39.05 -20.87 -29.24
CA LEU A 615 -39.72 -21.24 -27.99
C LEU A 615 -39.51 -20.22 -26.88
N ASP A 616 -38.79 -19.13 -27.14
CA ASP A 616 -38.33 -18.21 -26.09
C ASP A 616 -39.50 -17.46 -25.40
N ASN A 617 -40.62 -17.23 -26.10
CA ASN A 617 -41.84 -16.65 -25.52
C ASN A 617 -42.81 -17.70 -24.93
N ILE A 618 -42.51 -18.99 -25.13
CA ILE A 618 -43.34 -20.12 -24.68
C ILE A 618 -42.73 -20.77 -23.43
N ILE A 619 -41.40 -20.79 -23.32
CA ILE A 619 -40.69 -21.30 -22.15
C ILE A 619 -40.68 -20.22 -21.08
N VAL A 620 -41.30 -20.51 -19.94
CA VAL A 620 -41.36 -19.60 -18.80
C VAL A 620 -40.68 -20.25 -17.59
N LYS A 621 -40.14 -19.42 -16.69
CA LYS A 621 -39.64 -19.91 -15.39
C LYS A 621 -40.79 -19.89 -14.40
N ASP A 622 -41.00 -20.99 -13.69
CA ASP A 622 -42.05 -21.14 -12.69
C ASP A 622 -41.53 -21.99 -11.53
N GLU A 623 -41.73 -21.54 -10.29
CA GLU A 623 -41.26 -22.23 -9.08
C GLU A 623 -41.99 -23.56 -8.81
N ASN A 624 -43.19 -23.72 -9.34
CA ASN A 624 -43.99 -24.96 -9.25
C ASN A 624 -43.65 -25.96 -10.36
N ALA A 625 -42.84 -25.57 -11.35
CA ALA A 625 -42.42 -26.47 -12.42
C ALA A 625 -41.44 -27.54 -11.90
N GLU A 626 -41.46 -28.71 -12.52
CA GLU A 626 -40.57 -29.82 -12.18
C GLU A 626 -39.10 -29.46 -12.44
N LEU A 627 -38.20 -30.09 -11.67
CA LEU A 627 -36.76 -29.88 -11.77
C LEU A 627 -36.25 -30.33 -13.14
N GLN A 628 -35.45 -29.50 -13.79
CA GLN A 628 -34.73 -29.95 -14.99
C GLN A 628 -33.48 -30.73 -14.63
N THR A 629 -33.31 -31.86 -15.31
CA THR A 629 -32.10 -32.69 -15.21
C THR A 629 -31.45 -32.89 -16.56
N ASP A 630 -30.13 -32.98 -16.58
CA ASP A 630 -29.38 -33.39 -17.76
C ASP A 630 -29.64 -34.88 -18.12
N SER A 631 -29.05 -35.34 -19.23
CA SER A 631 -29.16 -36.74 -19.68
C SER A 631 -28.59 -37.78 -18.69
N LYS A 632 -27.80 -37.36 -17.70
CA LYS A 632 -27.20 -38.20 -16.67
C LYS A 632 -27.99 -38.16 -15.35
N GLY A 633 -29.08 -37.38 -15.30
CA GLY A 633 -29.89 -37.19 -14.10
C GLY A 633 -29.36 -36.13 -13.14
N ASN A 634 -28.35 -35.36 -13.52
CA ASN A 634 -27.87 -34.25 -12.69
C ASN A 634 -28.80 -33.05 -12.84
N VAL A 635 -29.10 -32.38 -11.73
CA VAL A 635 -29.91 -31.16 -11.73
C VAL A 635 -29.21 -30.06 -12.53
N ILE A 636 -29.95 -29.42 -13.44
CA ILE A 636 -29.48 -28.26 -14.19
C ILE A 636 -29.63 -27.03 -13.30
N ILE A 637 -28.58 -26.21 -13.21
CA ILE A 637 -28.56 -25.00 -12.36
C ILE A 637 -29.17 -23.81 -13.11
N ASP A 638 -29.98 -23.01 -12.42
CA ASP A 638 -30.37 -21.69 -12.90
C ASP A 638 -29.30 -20.66 -12.55
N THR A 639 -28.51 -20.27 -13.56
CA THR A 639 -27.44 -19.27 -13.40
C THR A 639 -27.96 -17.89 -12.99
N ASN A 640 -29.25 -17.58 -13.21
CA ASN A 640 -29.84 -16.30 -12.82
C ASN A 640 -30.29 -16.27 -11.35
N LEU A 641 -30.36 -17.44 -10.71
CA LEU A 641 -30.74 -17.58 -9.30
C LEU A 641 -29.56 -18.06 -8.44
N THR A 642 -28.35 -18.06 -9.00
CA THR A 642 -27.12 -18.33 -8.26
C THR A 642 -26.73 -17.10 -7.46
N ASP A 643 -26.52 -17.28 -6.16
CA ASP A 643 -26.11 -16.23 -5.24
C ASP A 643 -24.84 -16.64 -4.47
N THR A 644 -24.30 -15.72 -3.67
CA THR A 644 -23.15 -15.97 -2.83
C THR A 644 -23.36 -15.45 -1.42
N GLU A 645 -23.08 -16.30 -0.44
CA GLU A 645 -23.17 -15.97 0.98
C GLU A 645 -21.79 -15.91 1.63
N ASN A 646 -21.57 -14.91 2.48
CA ASN A 646 -20.36 -14.80 3.29
C ASN A 646 -20.68 -15.25 4.73
N ILE A 647 -20.23 -16.45 5.07
CA ILE A 647 -20.55 -17.11 6.34
C ILE A 647 -19.34 -17.01 7.28
N PRO A 648 -19.42 -16.32 8.42
CA PRO A 648 -18.32 -16.27 9.39
C PRO A 648 -17.86 -17.66 9.81
N MET A 649 -16.55 -17.88 9.96
CA MET A 649 -16.02 -19.16 10.44
C MET A 649 -16.52 -19.51 11.84
N THR A 650 -16.84 -18.48 12.63
CA THR A 650 -17.40 -18.60 13.98
C THR A 650 -18.90 -18.88 14.01
N TYR A 651 -19.56 -18.95 12.84
CA TYR A 651 -20.98 -19.30 12.79
C TYR A 651 -21.22 -20.72 13.32
N LYS A 652 -22.04 -20.83 14.38
CA LYS A 652 -22.24 -22.09 15.09
C LYS A 652 -22.87 -23.15 14.18
N GLY A 653 -22.15 -24.26 13.97
CA GLY A 653 -22.57 -25.35 13.07
C GLY A 653 -22.11 -25.17 11.62
N GLY A 654 -21.33 -24.13 11.33
CA GLY A 654 -20.69 -23.87 10.05
C GLY A 654 -21.67 -23.65 8.89
N ILE A 655 -21.17 -23.88 7.66
CA ILE A 655 -21.92 -23.65 6.42
C ILE A 655 -23.27 -24.38 6.44
N ASN A 656 -23.31 -25.66 6.85
CA ASN A 656 -24.55 -26.45 6.82
C ASN A 656 -25.64 -25.86 7.72
N ALA A 657 -25.28 -25.39 8.91
CA ALA A 657 -26.23 -24.78 9.83
C ALA A 657 -26.74 -23.43 9.30
N PHE A 658 -25.85 -22.60 8.75
CA PHE A 658 -26.22 -21.33 8.15
C PHE A 658 -27.21 -21.53 7.00
N ILE A 659 -26.92 -22.44 6.07
CA ILE A 659 -27.81 -22.73 4.94
C ILE A 659 -29.18 -23.22 5.42
N ALA A 660 -29.21 -24.07 6.45
CA ALA A 660 -30.47 -24.57 7.00
C ALA A 660 -31.32 -23.48 7.67
N GLN A 661 -30.70 -22.45 8.27
CA GLN A 661 -31.39 -21.42 9.05
C GLN A 661 -31.70 -20.16 8.24
N GLU A 662 -30.80 -19.75 7.34
CA GLU A 662 -30.87 -18.47 6.66
C GLU A 662 -31.28 -18.60 5.18
N VAL A 663 -31.03 -19.76 4.53
CA VAL A 663 -31.28 -19.94 3.09
C VAL A 663 -32.49 -20.83 2.81
N LEU A 664 -32.49 -22.06 3.33
CA LEU A 664 -33.54 -23.05 3.05
C LEU A 664 -34.97 -22.62 3.44
N PRO A 665 -35.21 -21.78 4.47
CA PRO A 665 -36.56 -21.29 4.76
C PRO A 665 -37.17 -20.43 3.65
N TYR A 666 -36.35 -19.75 2.85
CA TYR A 666 -36.78 -18.92 1.73
C TYR A 666 -36.63 -19.64 0.39
N HIS A 667 -35.64 -20.53 0.28
CA HIS A 667 -35.31 -21.28 -0.93
C HIS A 667 -35.10 -22.78 -0.62
N PRO A 668 -36.17 -23.58 -0.52
CA PRO A 668 -36.12 -24.96 -0.04
C PRO A 668 -35.29 -25.94 -0.88
N ASP A 669 -35.07 -25.63 -2.15
CA ASP A 669 -34.32 -26.45 -3.11
C ASP A 669 -32.92 -25.89 -3.42
N ALA A 670 -32.48 -24.87 -2.70
CA ALA A 670 -31.12 -24.34 -2.81
C ALA A 670 -30.09 -25.33 -2.25
N PHE A 671 -28.89 -25.34 -2.86
CA PHE A 671 -27.78 -26.15 -2.38
C PHE A 671 -26.44 -25.44 -2.59
N VAL A 672 -25.45 -25.78 -1.76
CA VAL A 672 -24.12 -25.18 -1.81
C VAL A 672 -23.24 -25.88 -2.84
N ASN A 673 -22.60 -25.08 -3.70
CA ASN A 673 -21.51 -25.54 -4.53
C ASN A 673 -20.19 -25.59 -3.73
N LYS A 674 -19.83 -26.79 -3.26
CA LYS A 674 -18.63 -27.00 -2.44
C LYS A 674 -17.33 -26.73 -3.20
N GLU A 675 -17.30 -26.97 -4.51
CA GLU A 675 -16.11 -26.75 -5.34
C GLU A 675 -15.79 -25.26 -5.54
N LYS A 676 -16.82 -24.41 -5.53
CA LYS A 676 -16.70 -22.95 -5.60
C LYS A 676 -16.57 -22.27 -4.23
N THR A 677 -16.61 -23.03 -3.14
CA THR A 677 -16.48 -22.47 -1.79
C THR A 677 -15.06 -21.99 -1.57
N GLN A 678 -14.91 -20.71 -1.24
CA GLN A 678 -13.63 -20.06 -1.01
C GLN A 678 -13.52 -19.57 0.44
N ILE A 679 -12.29 -19.42 0.90
CA ILE A 679 -11.99 -18.86 2.21
C ILE A 679 -11.53 -17.42 2.02
N GLY A 680 -12.18 -16.51 2.73
CA GLY A 680 -11.83 -15.09 2.80
C GLY A 680 -11.36 -14.72 4.20
N TYR A 681 -10.50 -13.71 4.26
CA TYR A 681 -10.09 -13.05 5.50
C TYR A 681 -10.14 -11.53 5.31
N GLU A 682 -10.76 -10.83 6.26
CA GLU A 682 -10.86 -9.38 6.30
C GLU A 682 -10.86 -8.84 7.73
N ILE A 683 -10.35 -7.63 7.91
CA ILE A 683 -10.26 -6.95 9.20
C ILE A 683 -11.10 -5.67 9.12
N ASN A 684 -12.37 -5.76 9.51
CA ASN A 684 -13.29 -4.63 9.41
C ASN A 684 -13.23 -3.74 10.66
N PHE A 685 -12.26 -2.82 10.71
CA PHE A 685 -12.06 -1.91 11.84
C PHE A 685 -13.32 -1.11 12.19
N THR A 686 -14.00 -0.56 11.17
CA THR A 686 -15.22 0.24 11.33
C THR A 686 -16.34 -0.55 12.00
N LYS A 687 -16.54 -1.81 11.61
CA LYS A 687 -17.56 -2.70 12.23
C LYS A 687 -17.32 -2.85 13.72
N TYR A 688 -16.07 -2.95 14.15
CA TYR A 688 -15.73 -3.23 15.54
C TYR A 688 -15.85 -1.99 16.42
N PHE A 689 -15.42 -0.81 15.96
CA PHE A 689 -15.45 0.42 16.77
C PHE A 689 -16.68 1.31 16.52
N TYR A 690 -17.62 0.85 15.68
CA TYR A 690 -18.87 1.58 15.44
C TYR A 690 -19.64 1.81 16.74
N LYS A 691 -19.76 3.07 17.15
CA LYS A 691 -20.68 3.52 18.18
C LYS A 691 -21.96 4.01 17.47
N PRO A 692 -23.12 3.34 17.65
CA PRO A 692 -24.37 3.83 17.10
C PRO A 692 -24.61 5.26 17.54
N LYS A 693 -24.85 6.17 16.59
CA LYS A 693 -25.13 7.56 16.91
C LYS A 693 -26.45 7.61 17.67
N GLN A 694 -26.41 7.79 18.99
CA GLN A 694 -27.62 8.05 19.77
C GLN A 694 -28.23 9.34 19.23
N LEU A 695 -29.40 9.22 18.62
CA LEU A 695 -30.15 10.39 18.18
C LEU A 695 -30.52 11.19 19.44
N GLU A 696 -30.18 12.48 19.46
CA GLU A 696 -30.64 13.39 20.51
C GLU A 696 -32.17 13.30 20.61
N SER A 697 -32.71 13.30 21.82
CA SER A 697 -34.16 13.29 21.99
C SER A 697 -34.77 14.55 21.36
N VAL A 698 -36.00 14.43 20.84
CA VAL A 698 -36.71 15.57 20.25
C VAL A 698 -36.83 16.71 21.25
N GLU A 699 -37.01 16.42 22.54
CA GLU A 699 -37.05 17.46 23.58
C GLU A 699 -35.73 18.24 23.70
N THR A 700 -34.59 17.54 23.58
CA THR A 700 -33.26 18.14 23.67
C THR A 700 -32.98 19.04 22.47
N ILE A 701 -33.37 18.59 21.27
CA ILE A 701 -33.25 19.37 20.03
C ILE A 701 -34.10 20.64 20.11
N VAL A 702 -35.36 20.51 20.56
CA VAL A 702 -36.28 21.64 20.74
C VAL A 702 -35.76 22.64 21.78
N ALA A 703 -35.20 22.16 22.89
CA ALA A 703 -34.59 23.03 23.90
C ALA A 703 -33.39 23.82 23.35
N ARG A 704 -32.51 23.17 22.58
CA ARG A 704 -31.37 23.83 21.92
C ARG A 704 -31.82 24.86 20.89
N ILE A 705 -32.83 24.55 20.08
CA ILE A 705 -33.39 25.50 19.10
C ILE A 705 -33.93 26.75 19.81
N LYS A 706 -34.69 26.59 20.90
CA LYS A 706 -35.20 27.72 21.69
C LYS A 706 -34.08 28.57 22.29
N GLU A 707 -33.00 27.94 22.75
CA GLU A 707 -31.85 28.67 23.28
C GLU A 707 -31.11 29.45 22.19
N LEU A 708 -30.94 28.85 21.00
CA LEU A 708 -30.35 29.53 19.84
C LEU A 708 -31.22 30.69 19.33
N GLU A 709 -32.55 30.54 19.32
CA GLU A 709 -33.48 31.63 19.01
C GLU A 709 -33.32 32.79 20.01
N LYS A 710 -33.24 32.48 21.32
CA LYS A 710 -33.04 33.49 22.36
C LYS A 710 -31.70 34.23 22.22
N GLN A 711 -30.64 33.52 21.84
CA GLN A 711 -29.33 34.11 21.56
C GLN A 711 -29.37 34.98 20.28
N SER A 712 -30.05 34.53 19.24
CA SER A 712 -30.24 35.28 17.98
C SER A 712 -31.05 36.56 18.19
N ASP A 713 -32.13 36.50 18.97
CA ASP A 713 -32.96 37.67 19.31
C ASP A 713 -32.19 38.67 20.18
N GLY A 714 -31.40 38.19 21.13
CA GLY A 714 -30.50 39.04 21.92
C GLY A 714 -29.42 39.71 21.07
N MET A 715 -28.90 39.00 20.07
CA MET A 715 -27.91 39.55 19.13
C MET A 715 -28.53 40.62 18.22
N MET A 716 -29.74 40.38 17.69
CA MET A 716 -30.51 41.37 16.93
C MET A 716 -30.87 42.61 17.75
N ALA A 717 -31.27 42.44 19.02
CA ALA A 717 -31.54 43.56 19.92
C ALA A 717 -30.28 44.41 20.17
N SER A 718 -29.12 43.77 20.37
CA SER A 718 -27.84 44.48 20.56
C SER A 718 -27.39 45.25 19.31
N ILE A 719 -27.64 44.70 18.11
CA ILE A 719 -27.36 45.36 16.84
C ILE A 719 -28.29 46.55 16.63
N LEU A 720 -29.56 46.43 17.03
CA LEU A 720 -30.54 47.51 16.93
C LEU A 720 -30.26 48.64 17.94
N GLU A 721 -29.85 48.34 19.17
CA GLU A 721 -29.44 49.36 20.15
C GLU A 721 -28.18 50.12 19.69
N GLY A 722 -27.19 49.43 19.11
CA GLY A 722 -26.00 50.08 18.55
C GLY A 722 -26.22 50.88 17.26
N LEU A 723 -27.45 50.88 16.70
CA LEU A 723 -27.85 51.75 15.58
C LEU A 723 -28.54 53.04 16.03
N TYR A 724 -28.90 53.14 17.32
CA TYR A 724 -29.52 54.34 17.92
C TYR A 724 -28.61 55.08 18.92
N GLU A 725 -27.40 54.57 19.17
CA GLU A 725 -26.24 55.35 19.67
C GLU A 725 -25.43 55.92 18.50
#